data_AF-A0A3D0NH80-F1
#
_entry.id   AF-A0A3D0NH80-F1
#
_cell.length_a   1.000
_cell.length_b   1.000
_cell.length_c   1.000
_cell.angle_alpha   90.00
_cell.angle_beta   90.00
_cell.angle_gamma   90.00
#
_symmetry.space_group_name_H-M   'P 1'
#
loop_
_entity.id
_entity.type
_entity.pdbx_description
1 polymer ?
#
loop_
_entity_poly.entity_id
_entity_poly.type
_entity_poly.pdbx_seq_one_letter_code
_entity_poly.pdbx_strand_id
1 'polypeptide(L)'
;MLIQFLRHLPFVILFTALPAAAYGQNTSNGDLDALPDVAEEFEIRFVAKEPLTRNPCAMAFDVHGRLFIGMGPQYRSPTPNTPGDSVYLMIDSDNDGVFDKKHPFASGFNNIQGLCWHGDDLWIANAPDLTIVRDTDNDDVADEYIRLYTDLGNLEHGLHGLTWGPDGRMYMSKGNSKGHNGPKHYAPLPFRDLAGVAAPSGTSIFPKPVVSDAANYVKTYHDPADDWGREGGVLSCLETGEDLRIESRGYRNPWDIAFDHEFNFLGTDNDQNQGDRLFHSFYGAHYGWGHNWSAHWTCDNHLPTPELAGPLVGGSGTGITYFDSPAFPPAFRGVWMFNDWLQRRTHFFKPQWKGAHLTTAAKEYDVLVSGGDSLFKPTDLEVGPNGSLYILGWGREYGVQWNDKQEQVNEGRVFEVRWRHNKAKEELLAKHQRWQKPLSDWTTKELISGLDDILAVRRIAAQEALILRKDGPSEILLAFQDESDESHDMSIQQATWAIWALIRNPYTQKEQGHQLMNLCLHGPIHIRIQAMRALRQHTDSITNISNGQIPLDSDTLEILETALSDKNARLRFEAYQFITQIDHLPPKIHPPLLEALKVETDYICFYAGWHVLKQHYSSTRLKALLLNDDSSLQLAALLAAAERRETITELIPQIIQSDSERLRNTAALYATRKSGNSMFYINNPGGEFTDTISVSLLSYLKPSQIYYTLDGTNP
;
A
#
# COMPACT_ATOMS: atom_id res chain seq x y z
N MET A 1 57.52 -5.14 1.66
CA MET A 1 57.09 -5.80 2.91
C MET A 1 56.68 -4.69 3.87
N LEU A 2 55.41 -4.69 4.28
CA LEU A 2 54.66 -3.68 5.05
C LEU A 2 54.46 -2.30 4.38
N ILE A 3 53.30 -2.12 3.73
CA ILE A 3 52.34 -1.00 3.81
C ILE A 3 51.23 -1.36 2.80
N GLN A 4 50.28 -2.20 3.23
CA GLN A 4 49.04 -2.51 2.51
C GLN A 4 48.17 -3.42 3.39
N PHE A 5 47.66 -2.92 4.51
CA PHE A 5 46.59 -3.57 5.29
C PHE A 5 46.09 -2.54 6.30
N LEU A 6 45.13 -1.68 5.91
CA LEU A 6 44.30 -0.86 6.82
C LEU A 6 43.24 -0.04 6.04
N ARG A 7 42.57 -0.63 5.03
CA ARG A 7 41.47 0.04 4.29
C ARG A 7 40.12 -0.69 4.25
N HIS A 8 39.97 -1.81 4.95
CA HIS A 8 38.69 -2.53 5.03
C HIS A 8 38.39 -2.97 6.47
N LEU A 9 38.08 -2.02 7.35
CA LEU A 9 37.23 -2.31 8.50
C LEU A 9 35.84 -1.75 8.19
N PRO A 10 34.77 -2.57 8.26
CA PRO A 10 33.43 -2.02 8.32
C PRO A 10 33.33 -1.24 9.63
N PHE A 11 32.96 0.04 9.56
CA PHE A 11 32.47 0.76 10.73
C PHE A 11 31.16 0.11 11.12
N VAL A 12 31.23 -0.93 11.96
CA VAL A 12 30.09 -1.42 12.71
C VAL A 12 29.82 -0.35 13.77
N ILE A 13 28.89 0.55 13.46
CA ILE A 13 28.29 1.41 14.48
C ILE A 13 27.48 0.46 15.35
N LEU A 14 28.06 0.09 16.49
CA LEU A 14 27.42 -0.72 17.50
C LEU A 14 26.37 0.17 18.17
N PHE A 15 25.11 0.10 17.72
CA PHE A 15 24.00 0.60 18.52
C PHE A 15 23.97 -0.21 19.80
N THR A 16 24.34 0.41 20.92
CA THR A 16 24.02 -0.16 22.23
C THR A 16 22.51 -0.13 22.35
N ALA A 17 21.86 -1.26 22.05
CA ALA A 17 20.47 -1.48 22.35
C ALA A 17 20.26 -1.23 23.85
N LEU A 18 19.65 -0.10 24.16
CA LEU A 18 19.09 0.12 25.48
C LEU A 18 18.02 -0.96 25.70
N PRO A 19 17.97 -1.59 26.88
CA PRO A 19 17.00 -2.63 27.16
C PRO A 19 15.59 -2.07 26.98
N ALA A 20 14.74 -2.85 26.30
CA ALA A 20 13.31 -2.61 26.16
C ALA A 20 12.67 -2.48 27.55
N ALA A 21 12.55 -1.24 28.04
CA ALA A 21 11.91 -0.93 29.30
C ALA A 21 10.46 -0.48 29.03
N ALA A 22 9.54 -1.24 29.61
CA ALA A 22 8.15 -0.95 29.96
C ALA A 22 7.27 -0.17 28.95
N TYR A 23 6.27 -0.90 28.46
CA TYR A 23 5.03 -0.44 27.83
C TYR A 23 4.58 0.96 28.26
N GLY A 24 4.50 1.87 27.29
CA GLY A 24 3.95 3.21 27.47
C GLY A 24 2.42 3.18 27.63
N GLN A 25 1.94 2.73 28.79
CA GLN A 25 0.55 2.95 29.21
C GLN A 25 0.30 4.45 29.43
N ASN A 26 -0.89 4.91 29.04
CA ASN A 26 -1.39 6.27 29.24
C ASN A 26 -1.07 6.78 30.66
N THR A 27 -0.33 7.89 30.76
CA THR A 27 -0.76 8.91 31.72
C THR A 27 -1.77 9.76 30.98
N SER A 28 -3.01 9.83 31.47
CA SER A 28 -4.03 10.78 31.00
C SER A 28 -3.60 12.26 31.13
N ASN A 29 -2.39 12.49 31.64
CA ASN A 29 -1.80 13.79 32.00
C ASN A 29 -0.45 14.02 31.30
N GLY A 30 -0.18 13.40 30.14
CA GLY A 30 1.05 13.67 29.38
C GLY A 30 1.31 15.18 29.27
N ASP A 31 2.55 15.59 29.51
CA ASP A 31 2.91 17.00 29.55
C ASP A 31 2.66 17.63 28.16
N LEU A 32 1.84 18.68 28.13
CA LEU A 32 1.41 19.33 26.89
C LEU A 32 2.57 20.02 26.17
N ASP A 33 3.65 20.32 26.88
CA ASP A 33 4.84 20.96 26.36
C ASP A 33 6.03 19.98 26.25
N ALA A 34 5.89 18.74 26.72
CA ALA A 34 6.92 17.72 26.52
C ALA A 34 6.99 17.26 25.06
N LEU A 35 8.21 17.02 24.60
CA LEU A 35 8.49 16.47 23.29
C LEU A 35 8.72 14.96 23.37
N PRO A 36 8.43 14.21 22.30
CA PRO A 36 8.78 12.80 22.23
C PRO A 36 10.30 12.59 22.30
N ASP A 37 10.71 11.38 22.62
CA ASP A 37 12.10 10.97 22.68
C ASP A 37 12.60 10.56 21.28
N VAL A 38 13.79 11.08 20.93
CA VAL A 38 14.57 10.72 19.74
C VAL A 38 16.05 10.55 20.13
N ALA A 39 16.85 9.87 19.30
CA ALA A 39 18.29 9.77 19.55
C ALA A 39 18.98 11.16 19.48
N GLU A 40 20.12 11.32 20.16
CA GLU A 40 20.78 12.62 20.37
C GLU A 40 21.13 13.37 19.07
N GLU A 41 21.46 12.63 18.01
CA GLU A 41 21.76 13.17 16.69
C GLU A 41 20.54 13.72 15.95
N PHE A 42 19.34 13.42 16.44
CA PHE A 42 18.07 13.94 15.96
C PHE A 42 17.54 15.05 16.87
N GLU A 43 16.61 15.80 16.30
CA GLU A 43 15.80 16.77 17.00
C GLU A 43 14.36 16.58 16.58
N ILE A 44 13.47 16.57 17.56
CA ILE A 44 12.03 16.68 17.33
C ILE A 44 11.54 18.00 17.92
N ARG A 45 10.68 18.71 17.20
CA ARG A 45 10.08 19.97 17.68
C ARG A 45 8.62 20.06 17.28
N PHE A 46 7.85 20.88 18.00
CA PHE A 46 6.55 21.32 17.53
C PHE A 46 6.73 22.29 16.37
N VAL A 47 5.99 22.08 15.29
CA VAL A 47 5.83 23.06 14.21
C VAL A 47 4.42 23.62 14.14
N ALA A 48 3.45 22.96 14.76
CA ALA A 48 2.14 23.53 15.10
C ALA A 48 1.54 22.79 16.31
N LYS A 49 0.73 23.50 17.10
CA LYS A 49 -0.12 22.93 18.16
C LYS A 49 -1.39 23.76 18.33
N GLU A 50 -2.20 23.46 19.33
CA GLU A 50 -3.42 24.22 19.62
C GLU A 50 -3.10 25.70 19.84
N PRO A 51 -3.97 26.63 19.41
CA PRO A 51 -5.27 26.41 18.78
C PRO A 51 -5.24 26.18 17.25
N LEU A 52 -4.05 26.14 16.62
CA LEU A 52 -3.94 25.96 15.17
C LEU A 52 -4.44 24.58 14.75
N THR A 53 -4.03 23.54 15.46
CA THR A 53 -4.40 22.16 15.17
C THR A 53 -5.28 21.55 16.27
N ARG A 54 -6.31 20.80 15.89
CA ARG A 54 -7.20 20.06 16.82
C ARG A 54 -7.66 18.78 16.15
N ASN A 55 -7.36 17.62 16.75
CA ASN A 55 -7.62 16.31 16.15
C ASN A 55 -7.18 16.21 14.66
N PRO A 56 -5.90 16.49 14.33
CA PRO A 56 -5.41 16.34 12.97
C PRO A 56 -5.27 14.86 12.62
N CYS A 57 -5.83 14.45 11.49
CA CYS A 57 -5.87 13.03 11.11
C CYS A 57 -5.05 12.71 9.86
N ALA A 58 -5.01 13.62 8.88
CA ALA A 58 -4.27 13.42 7.64
C ALA A 58 -3.60 14.72 7.20
N MET A 59 -2.46 14.63 6.52
CA MET A 59 -1.76 15.77 5.95
C MET A 59 -1.22 15.48 4.55
N ALA A 60 -0.97 16.53 3.78
CA ALA A 60 -0.27 16.42 2.51
C ALA A 60 0.46 17.74 2.21
N PHE A 61 1.56 17.64 1.45
CA PHE A 61 2.23 18.80 0.88
C PHE A 61 1.78 19.00 -0.57
N ASP A 62 1.47 20.23 -0.97
CA ASP A 62 1.19 20.57 -2.36
C ASP A 62 2.48 20.68 -3.21
N VAL A 63 2.33 20.95 -4.51
CA VAL A 63 3.48 21.10 -5.43
C VAL A 63 4.44 22.22 -5.02
N HIS A 64 3.95 23.23 -4.30
CA HIS A 64 4.75 24.34 -3.78
C HIS A 64 5.40 24.00 -2.43
N GLY A 65 5.11 22.86 -1.82
CA GLY A 65 5.64 22.43 -0.52
C GLY A 65 4.92 23.08 0.65
N ARG A 66 3.68 23.56 0.46
CA ARG A 66 2.83 24.09 1.54
C ARG A 66 2.08 22.94 2.21
N LEU A 67 1.95 23.00 3.54
CA LEU A 67 1.33 21.94 4.34
C LEU A 67 -0.17 22.13 4.45
N PHE A 68 -0.94 21.10 4.08
CA PHE A 68 -2.39 21.02 4.28
C PHE A 68 -2.69 19.96 5.32
N ILE A 69 -3.61 20.27 6.25
CA ILE A 69 -4.00 19.35 7.34
C ILE A 69 -5.52 19.19 7.36
N GLY A 70 -5.96 17.94 7.24
CA GLY A 70 -7.33 17.51 7.49
C GLY A 70 -7.57 17.29 8.97
N MET A 71 -8.53 18.01 9.54
CA MET A 71 -8.82 17.95 10.97
C MET A 71 -10.27 18.33 11.28
N GLY A 72 -10.79 17.82 12.40
CA GLY A 72 -12.10 18.23 12.88
C GLY A 72 -12.74 17.29 13.90
N PRO A 73 -14.05 17.47 14.16
CA PRO A 73 -14.74 16.80 15.25
C PRO A 73 -15.49 15.52 14.83
N GLN A 74 -15.37 15.06 13.58
CA GLN A 74 -16.20 13.96 13.07
C GLN A 74 -15.85 12.61 13.69
N TYR A 75 -14.62 12.41 14.17
CA TYR A 75 -14.25 11.19 14.90
C TYR A 75 -14.60 11.30 16.40
N ARG A 76 -15.16 10.31 17.10
CA ARG A 76 -15.58 8.92 16.78
C ARG A 76 -17.10 8.75 16.72
N SER A 77 -17.84 9.71 17.28
CA SER A 77 -19.29 9.58 17.53
C SER A 77 -20.05 10.80 16.98
N PRO A 78 -19.99 11.04 15.66
CA PRO A 78 -20.69 12.15 15.04
C PRO A 78 -22.20 11.93 15.07
N THR A 79 -22.91 13.02 15.23
CA THR A 79 -24.35 13.11 14.98
C THR A 79 -24.59 13.78 13.64
N PRO A 80 -25.80 13.74 13.07
CA PRO A 80 -26.13 14.49 11.86
C PRO A 80 -25.84 16.00 11.96
N ASN A 81 -25.81 16.54 13.17
CA ASN A 81 -25.55 17.96 13.44
C ASN A 81 -24.09 18.26 13.80
N THR A 82 -23.22 17.26 13.92
CA THR A 82 -21.79 17.50 14.22
C THR A 82 -21.17 18.29 13.07
N PRO A 83 -20.48 19.42 13.34
CA PRO A 83 -19.81 20.21 12.31
C PRO A 83 -18.85 19.36 11.48
N GLY A 84 -18.81 19.57 10.17
CA GLY A 84 -17.92 18.80 9.29
C GLY A 84 -16.43 19.05 9.59
N ASP A 85 -15.59 18.09 9.22
CA ASP A 85 -14.15 18.32 9.21
C ASP A 85 -13.77 19.33 8.12
N SER A 86 -12.55 19.84 8.19
CA SER A 86 -12.01 20.81 7.24
C SER A 86 -10.54 20.53 6.96
N VAL A 87 -10.10 20.92 5.76
CA VAL A 87 -8.71 21.00 5.37
C VAL A 87 -8.25 22.45 5.55
N TYR A 88 -7.13 22.62 6.23
CA TYR A 88 -6.51 23.93 6.43
C TYR A 88 -5.12 23.98 5.80
N LEU A 89 -4.82 25.07 5.10
CA LEU A 89 -3.47 25.46 4.70
C LEU A 89 -2.75 26.06 5.92
N MET A 90 -1.59 25.52 6.26
CA MET A 90 -0.76 25.99 7.37
C MET A 90 0.22 27.06 6.87
N ILE A 91 0.32 28.18 7.58
CA ILE A 91 1.10 29.36 7.17
C ILE A 91 2.16 29.67 8.23
N ASP A 92 3.41 29.70 7.77
CA ASP A 92 4.57 30.25 8.47
C ASP A 92 4.83 31.65 7.88
N SER A 93 4.44 32.69 8.61
CA SER A 93 4.46 34.08 8.16
C SER A 93 5.84 34.72 8.25
N ASP A 94 6.74 34.19 9.09
CA ASP A 94 8.06 34.75 9.34
C ASP A 94 9.23 33.86 8.86
N ASN A 95 8.90 32.68 8.30
CA ASN A 95 9.81 31.70 7.73
C ASN A 95 10.80 31.10 8.76
N ASP A 96 10.39 30.95 10.02
CA ASP A 96 11.19 30.31 11.08
C ASP A 96 11.05 28.77 11.12
N GLY A 97 10.16 28.23 10.28
CA GLY A 97 9.82 26.83 10.17
C GLY A 97 8.82 26.36 11.22
N VAL A 98 8.07 27.27 11.85
CA VAL A 98 6.95 27.03 12.76
C VAL A 98 5.72 27.75 12.19
N PHE A 99 4.60 27.04 12.06
CA PHE A 99 3.37 27.63 11.55
C PHE A 99 2.71 28.50 12.64
N ASP A 100 2.38 29.74 12.30
CA ASP A 100 1.70 30.71 13.19
C ASP A 100 0.24 30.98 12.80
N LYS A 101 -0.17 30.60 11.59
CA LYS A 101 -1.52 30.80 11.05
C LYS A 101 -2.03 29.57 10.34
N LYS A 102 -3.35 29.53 10.17
CA LYS A 102 -4.04 28.61 9.28
C LYS A 102 -5.07 29.33 8.44
N HIS A 103 -5.25 28.89 7.21
CA HIS A 103 -6.25 29.37 6.28
C HIS A 103 -7.20 28.22 5.91
N PRO A 104 -8.54 28.36 6.02
CA PRO A 104 -9.46 27.31 5.61
C PRO A 104 -9.38 27.12 4.10
N PHE A 105 -8.95 25.94 3.64
CA PHE A 105 -8.90 25.61 2.22
C PHE A 105 -10.21 24.99 1.74
N ALA A 106 -10.70 23.98 2.46
CA ALA A 106 -11.96 23.31 2.14
C ALA A 106 -12.66 22.84 3.42
N SER A 107 -14.00 22.88 3.47
CA SER A 107 -14.77 22.49 4.65
C SER A 107 -16.03 21.70 4.31
N GLY A 108 -16.68 21.15 5.35
CA GLY A 108 -17.99 20.49 5.24
C GLY A 108 -17.93 18.97 5.15
N PHE A 109 -16.75 18.37 5.31
CA PHE A 109 -16.53 16.94 5.12
C PHE A 109 -17.07 16.09 6.29
N ASN A 110 -17.25 14.78 6.06
CA ASN A 110 -17.30 13.81 7.15
C ASN A 110 -15.89 13.61 7.76
N ASN A 111 -15.59 12.42 8.26
CA ASN A 111 -14.31 12.12 8.92
C ASN A 111 -13.16 12.02 7.91
N ILE A 112 -12.25 12.98 7.88
CA ILE A 112 -11.08 12.98 6.97
C ILE A 112 -10.02 12.02 7.48
N GLN A 113 -9.58 11.07 6.66
CA GLN A 113 -8.59 10.04 7.03
C GLN A 113 -7.48 9.83 5.99
N GLY A 114 -7.51 10.56 4.88
CA GLY A 114 -6.45 10.53 3.87
C GLY A 114 -6.51 11.76 2.98
N LEU A 115 -5.34 12.29 2.62
CA LEU A 115 -5.17 13.43 1.73
C LEU A 115 -4.11 13.10 0.68
N CYS A 116 -4.34 13.46 -0.58
CA CYS A 116 -3.34 13.29 -1.63
C CYS A 116 -3.52 14.32 -2.75
N TRP A 117 -2.44 15.01 -3.13
CA TRP A 117 -2.45 15.97 -4.23
C TRP A 117 -2.15 15.28 -5.57
N HIS A 118 -2.83 15.74 -6.63
CA HIS A 118 -2.51 15.43 -8.02
C HIS A 118 -2.64 16.67 -8.90
N GLY A 119 -1.51 17.30 -9.22
CA GLY A 119 -1.54 18.64 -9.78
C GLY A 119 -2.20 19.60 -8.77
N ASP A 120 -3.25 20.30 -9.23
CA ASP A 120 -4.00 21.28 -8.43
C ASP A 120 -5.25 20.67 -7.76
N ASP A 121 -5.45 19.35 -7.90
CA ASP A 121 -6.58 18.63 -7.32
C ASP A 121 -6.19 18.01 -5.97
N LEU A 122 -6.94 18.33 -4.90
CA LEU A 122 -6.80 17.66 -3.60
C LEU A 122 -7.85 16.54 -3.47
N TRP A 123 -7.37 15.30 -3.35
CA TRP A 123 -8.19 14.13 -3.07
C TRP A 123 -8.31 13.92 -1.56
N ILE A 124 -9.53 13.70 -1.09
CA ILE A 124 -9.89 13.62 0.32
C ILE A 124 -10.69 12.35 0.56
N ALA A 125 -10.10 11.39 1.28
CA ALA A 125 -10.82 10.25 1.82
C ALA A 125 -11.58 10.72 3.08
N ASN A 126 -12.90 10.83 2.98
CA ASN A 126 -13.76 11.36 4.04
C ASN A 126 -15.00 10.48 4.28
N ALA A 127 -14.87 9.42 5.09
CA ALA A 127 -15.86 8.34 5.21
C ALA A 127 -17.32 8.85 5.40
N PRO A 128 -18.29 8.44 4.58
CA PRO A 128 -18.25 7.34 3.60
C PRO A 128 -17.93 7.79 2.16
N ASP A 129 -17.41 9.01 1.98
CA ASP A 129 -17.21 9.66 0.69
C ASP A 129 -15.72 9.67 0.28
N LEU A 130 -15.47 9.71 -1.03
CA LEU A 130 -14.19 10.13 -1.62
C LEU A 130 -14.46 11.38 -2.43
N THR A 131 -13.84 12.50 -2.06
CA THR A 131 -14.11 13.82 -2.64
C THR A 131 -12.83 14.42 -3.22
N ILE A 132 -12.92 15.00 -4.42
CA ILE A 132 -11.89 15.86 -5.00
C ILE A 132 -12.33 17.30 -4.80
N VAL A 133 -11.41 18.19 -4.40
CA VAL A 133 -11.66 19.63 -4.35
C VAL A 133 -10.63 20.40 -5.15
N ARG A 134 -11.05 21.53 -5.71
CA ARG A 134 -10.21 22.42 -6.52
C ARG A 134 -10.41 23.86 -6.11
N ASP A 135 -9.34 24.63 -6.21
CA ASP A 135 -9.34 26.08 -6.21
C ASP A 135 -9.20 26.54 -7.68
N THR A 136 -10.29 27.05 -8.27
CA THR A 136 -10.28 27.44 -9.69
C THR A 136 -9.95 28.92 -9.94
N ASP A 137 -9.83 29.74 -8.90
CA ASP A 137 -9.51 31.16 -9.00
C ASP A 137 -8.19 31.59 -8.31
N ASN A 138 -7.49 30.64 -7.69
CA ASN A 138 -6.20 30.77 -7.00
C ASN A 138 -6.25 31.69 -5.79
N ASP A 139 -7.33 31.67 -5.02
CA ASP A 139 -7.46 32.42 -3.76
C ASP A 139 -7.08 31.61 -2.50
N ASP A 140 -6.57 30.39 -2.68
CA ASP A 140 -6.29 29.39 -1.64
C ASP A 140 -7.55 28.87 -0.92
N VAL A 141 -8.73 28.95 -1.57
CA VAL A 141 -9.98 28.35 -1.12
C VAL A 141 -10.59 27.50 -2.24
N ALA A 142 -10.97 26.28 -1.90
CA ALA A 142 -11.62 25.40 -2.85
C ALA A 142 -13.06 25.85 -3.16
N ASP A 143 -13.38 25.99 -4.45
CA ASP A 143 -14.66 26.44 -4.97
C ASP A 143 -15.42 25.37 -5.76
N GLU A 144 -14.73 24.31 -6.22
CA GLU A 144 -15.33 23.13 -6.86
C GLU A 144 -15.13 21.87 -6.00
N TYR A 145 -16.21 21.12 -5.78
CA TYR A 145 -16.24 19.87 -5.03
C TYR A 145 -16.82 18.76 -5.90
N ILE A 146 -16.08 17.66 -6.05
CA ILE A 146 -16.46 16.50 -6.84
C ILE A 146 -16.46 15.28 -5.93
N ARG A 147 -17.64 14.89 -5.44
CA ARG A 147 -17.79 13.62 -4.73
C ARG A 147 -17.76 12.48 -5.75
N LEU A 148 -16.63 11.80 -5.80
CA LEU A 148 -16.33 10.75 -6.76
C LEU A 148 -17.10 9.47 -6.44
N TYR A 149 -17.00 9.03 -5.18
CA TYR A 149 -17.69 7.84 -4.66
C TYR A 149 -18.35 8.14 -3.31
N THR A 150 -19.32 7.30 -2.94
CA THR A 150 -20.04 7.37 -1.67
C THR A 150 -20.41 5.97 -1.19
N ASP A 151 -20.95 5.87 0.03
CA ASP A 151 -21.33 4.63 0.72
C ASP A 151 -20.15 3.66 0.92
N LEU A 152 -18.94 4.21 1.07
CA LEU A 152 -17.70 3.45 1.22
C LEU A 152 -17.47 2.92 2.65
N GLY A 153 -18.51 2.72 3.46
CA GLY A 153 -18.37 2.34 4.87
C GLY A 153 -18.25 3.50 5.85
N ASN A 154 -18.42 3.21 7.14
CA ASN A 154 -18.37 4.22 8.19
C ASN A 154 -16.92 4.68 8.52
N LEU A 155 -16.78 5.56 9.52
CA LEU A 155 -15.48 6.08 9.99
C LEU A 155 -14.55 5.02 10.62
N GLU A 156 -15.06 3.83 10.96
CA GLU A 156 -14.28 2.70 11.44
C GLU A 156 -13.94 1.78 10.25
N HIS A 157 -12.66 1.42 10.09
CA HIS A 157 -12.20 0.59 8.97
C HIS A 157 -12.62 1.13 7.57
N GLY A 158 -12.66 2.46 7.44
CA GLY A 158 -13.09 3.19 6.27
C GLY A 158 -12.05 3.21 5.14
N LEU A 159 -12.26 4.12 4.19
CA LEU A 159 -11.29 4.48 3.17
C LEU A 159 -10.25 5.42 3.78
N HIS A 160 -8.98 5.11 3.64
CA HIS A 160 -7.91 5.85 4.31
C HIS A 160 -6.80 6.26 3.32
N GLY A 161 -5.64 5.59 3.35
CA GLY A 161 -4.45 5.92 2.57
C GLY A 161 -4.71 6.11 1.09
N LEU A 162 -4.23 7.23 0.55
CA LEU A 162 -4.34 7.64 -0.85
C LEU A 162 -2.95 7.92 -1.41
N THR A 163 -2.60 7.32 -2.54
CA THR A 163 -1.29 7.56 -3.18
C THR A 163 -1.32 7.30 -4.67
N TRP A 164 -0.61 8.14 -5.44
CA TRP A 164 -0.53 8.02 -6.89
C TRP A 164 0.68 7.20 -7.34
N GLY A 165 0.42 6.23 -8.20
CA GLY A 165 1.46 5.44 -8.86
C GLY A 165 2.02 6.13 -10.11
N PRO A 166 3.26 5.82 -10.51
CA PRO A 166 3.85 6.28 -11.78
C PRO A 166 3.08 5.80 -13.01
N ASP A 167 2.24 4.77 -12.88
CA ASP A 167 1.33 4.27 -13.90
C ASP A 167 0.10 5.16 -14.15
N GLY A 168 -0.02 6.26 -13.40
CA GLY A 168 -1.11 7.25 -13.53
C GLY A 168 -2.40 6.85 -12.82
N ARG A 169 -2.32 5.98 -11.79
CA ARG A 169 -3.48 5.50 -11.04
C ARG A 169 -3.44 5.96 -9.59
N MET A 170 -4.60 6.31 -9.05
CA MET A 170 -4.82 6.57 -7.63
C MET A 170 -5.05 5.24 -6.92
N TYR A 171 -4.17 4.87 -6.00
CA TYR A 171 -4.32 3.72 -5.12
C TYR A 171 -4.92 4.14 -3.79
N MET A 172 -5.79 3.28 -3.25
CA MET A 172 -6.51 3.55 -2.01
C MET A 172 -6.64 2.31 -1.13
N SER A 173 -6.39 2.47 0.17
CA SER A 173 -6.63 1.42 1.16
C SER A 173 -8.05 1.52 1.74
N LYS A 174 -8.73 0.38 1.81
CA LYS A 174 -10.08 0.28 2.36
C LYS A 174 -10.19 -0.90 3.32
N GLY A 175 -10.63 -0.64 4.56
CA GLY A 175 -10.95 -1.69 5.53
C GLY A 175 -12.23 -2.46 5.21
N ASN A 176 -12.74 -3.19 6.20
CA ASN A 176 -13.85 -4.12 6.00
C ASN A 176 -15.24 -3.53 6.30
N SER A 177 -15.39 -2.24 6.63
CA SER A 177 -16.72 -1.60 6.73
C SER A 177 -17.49 -1.64 5.41
N LYS A 178 -18.80 -1.85 5.42
CA LYS A 178 -19.58 -2.15 4.19
C LYS A 178 -20.51 -1.07 3.70
N GLY A 179 -20.74 -0.02 4.49
CA GLY A 179 -21.73 1.00 4.19
C GLY A 179 -23.15 0.49 4.40
N HIS A 180 -24.12 1.36 4.15
CA HIS A 180 -25.53 1.08 4.40
C HIS A 180 -26.25 0.47 3.18
N ASN A 181 -25.69 0.62 1.97
CA ASN A 181 -26.26 0.13 0.70
C ASN A 181 -27.76 0.45 0.53
N GLY A 182 -28.13 1.69 0.88
CA GLY A 182 -29.51 2.17 0.87
C GLY A 182 -29.97 2.69 -0.51
N PRO A 183 -31.29 2.80 -0.76
CA PRO A 183 -31.81 3.36 -2.00
C PRO A 183 -31.24 4.77 -2.24
N LYS A 184 -30.55 4.95 -3.39
CA LYS A 184 -29.87 6.17 -3.88
C LYS A 184 -28.38 6.34 -3.52
N HIS A 185 -27.78 5.45 -2.72
CA HIS A 185 -26.36 5.54 -2.33
C HIS A 185 -25.70 4.17 -2.44
N TYR A 186 -25.36 3.74 -3.65
CA TYR A 186 -24.62 2.49 -3.86
C TYR A 186 -23.16 2.81 -4.10
N ALA A 187 -22.28 2.18 -3.34
CA ALA A 187 -20.85 2.18 -3.64
C ALA A 187 -20.58 1.57 -5.03
N PRO A 188 -19.48 1.93 -5.70
CA PRO A 188 -19.03 1.24 -6.90
C PRO A 188 -18.94 -0.28 -6.71
N LEU A 189 -19.15 -1.05 -7.78
CA LEU A 189 -19.15 -2.52 -7.70
C LEU A 189 -17.88 -3.11 -7.05
N PRO A 190 -16.65 -2.64 -7.34
CA PRO A 190 -15.45 -3.13 -6.65
C PRO A 190 -15.50 -3.05 -5.12
N PHE A 191 -15.97 -1.92 -4.57
CA PHE A 191 -16.13 -1.77 -3.11
C PHE A 191 -17.19 -2.72 -2.55
N ARG A 192 -18.33 -2.82 -3.23
CA ARG A 192 -19.40 -3.75 -2.84
C ARG A 192 -18.96 -5.20 -2.89
N ASP A 193 -18.15 -5.56 -3.88
CA ASP A 193 -17.58 -6.89 -3.99
C ASP A 193 -16.69 -7.18 -2.77
N LEU A 194 -15.70 -6.35 -2.44
CA LEU A 194 -14.89 -6.54 -1.21
C LEU A 194 -15.77 -6.73 0.03
N ALA A 195 -16.72 -5.82 0.22
CA ALA A 195 -17.63 -5.83 1.36
C ALA A 195 -18.59 -7.04 1.39
N GLY A 196 -18.78 -7.74 0.26
CA GLY A 196 -19.72 -8.86 0.12
C GLY A 196 -21.18 -8.40 0.05
N VAL A 197 -21.44 -7.20 -0.48
CA VAL A 197 -22.79 -6.60 -0.53
C VAL A 197 -23.39 -6.66 -1.94
N ALA A 198 -24.61 -7.19 -2.04
CA ALA A 198 -25.38 -7.20 -3.27
C ALA A 198 -26.15 -5.87 -3.47
N ALA A 199 -26.39 -5.49 -4.73
CA ALA A 199 -27.30 -4.39 -5.06
C ALA A 199 -28.39 -4.84 -6.04
N PRO A 200 -29.52 -4.13 -6.13
CA PRO A 200 -30.57 -4.43 -7.10
C PRO A 200 -30.06 -4.47 -8.55
N SER A 201 -30.72 -5.29 -9.37
CA SER A 201 -30.40 -5.37 -10.81
C SER A 201 -30.54 -3.99 -11.48
N GLY A 202 -29.59 -3.65 -12.36
CA GLY A 202 -29.53 -2.35 -13.03
C GLY A 202 -28.80 -1.25 -12.25
N THR A 203 -28.32 -1.52 -11.03
CA THR A 203 -27.43 -0.59 -10.30
C THR A 203 -26.16 -0.33 -11.10
N SER A 204 -25.77 0.93 -11.26
CA SER A 204 -24.54 1.28 -11.96
C SER A 204 -23.32 0.59 -11.35
N ILE A 205 -22.43 0.10 -12.19
CA ILE A 205 -21.13 -0.43 -11.76
C ILE A 205 -20.27 0.71 -11.20
N PHE A 206 -20.32 1.87 -11.87
CA PHE A 206 -19.66 3.10 -11.47
C PHE A 206 -20.71 4.22 -11.37
N PRO A 207 -21.19 4.55 -10.16
CA PRO A 207 -22.03 5.72 -9.93
C PRO A 207 -21.35 6.98 -10.50
N LYS A 208 -22.14 7.90 -11.06
CA LYS A 208 -21.58 9.15 -11.58
C LYS A 208 -21.12 10.05 -10.43
N PRO A 209 -19.97 10.73 -10.57
CA PRO A 209 -19.56 11.76 -9.62
C PRO A 209 -20.62 12.86 -9.48
N VAL A 210 -20.68 13.47 -8.29
CA VAL A 210 -21.55 14.61 -8.00
C VAL A 210 -20.70 15.85 -7.84
N VAL A 211 -20.93 16.83 -8.70
CA VAL A 211 -20.24 18.13 -8.68
C VAL A 211 -21.11 19.17 -7.94
N SER A 212 -20.49 19.95 -7.07
CA SER A 212 -21.10 21.06 -6.35
C SER A 212 -20.05 22.14 -6.05
N ASP A 213 -20.50 23.33 -5.63
CA ASP A 213 -19.62 24.30 -4.97
C ASP A 213 -19.57 24.04 -3.45
N ALA A 214 -18.74 24.82 -2.74
CA ALA A 214 -18.62 24.74 -1.29
C ALA A 214 -19.95 24.99 -0.54
N ALA A 215 -20.81 25.87 -1.05
CA ALA A 215 -22.09 26.22 -0.41
C ALA A 215 -23.16 25.13 -0.57
N ASN A 216 -23.06 24.33 -1.63
CA ASN A 216 -24.00 23.28 -1.99
C ASN A 216 -23.47 21.86 -1.71
N TYR A 217 -22.25 21.73 -1.17
CA TYR A 217 -21.71 20.44 -0.76
C TYR A 217 -22.53 19.86 0.41
N VAL A 218 -23.10 18.67 0.19
CA VAL A 218 -23.86 17.93 1.20
C VAL A 218 -23.17 16.60 1.48
N LYS A 219 -22.53 16.54 2.65
CA LYS A 219 -21.89 15.32 3.16
C LYS A 219 -22.89 14.19 3.35
N THR A 220 -22.47 12.96 3.06
CA THR A 220 -23.30 11.77 3.31
C THR A 220 -23.16 11.36 4.77
N TYR A 221 -24.21 11.48 5.58
CA TYR A 221 -24.15 10.98 6.96
C TYR A 221 -23.98 9.45 6.97
N HIS A 222 -23.08 8.97 7.81
CA HIS A 222 -22.92 7.55 8.11
C HIS A 222 -23.24 7.30 9.59
N ASP A 223 -23.85 6.16 9.90
CA ASP A 223 -23.96 5.69 11.28
C ASP A 223 -22.55 5.24 11.76
N PRO A 224 -22.04 5.78 12.88
CA PRO A 224 -20.73 5.39 13.39
C PRO A 224 -20.69 3.99 14.03
N ALA A 225 -21.82 3.30 14.19
CA ALA A 225 -21.83 1.93 14.67
C ALA A 225 -21.20 0.96 13.66
N ASP A 226 -20.43 -0.01 14.15
CA ASP A 226 -19.74 -1.05 13.36
C ASP A 226 -20.64 -1.67 12.28
N ASP A 227 -20.23 -1.55 11.02
CA ASP A 227 -20.94 -2.05 9.85
C ASP A 227 -20.10 -3.08 9.09
N TRP A 228 -19.42 -3.98 9.80
CA TRP A 228 -18.45 -4.91 9.19
C TRP A 228 -19.08 -5.73 8.05
N GLY A 229 -18.36 -5.71 6.92
CA GLY A 229 -18.53 -6.55 5.75
C GLY A 229 -17.58 -7.75 5.75
N ARG A 230 -17.38 -8.34 4.58
CA ARG A 230 -16.54 -9.53 4.41
C ARG A 230 -15.06 -9.24 4.57
N GLU A 231 -14.53 -8.33 3.75
CA GLU A 231 -13.10 -8.02 3.67
C GLU A 231 -12.86 -6.60 3.17
N GLY A 232 -11.69 -6.05 3.51
CA GLY A 232 -11.11 -4.88 2.89
C GLY A 232 -10.17 -5.23 1.74
N GLY A 233 -9.62 -4.20 1.10
CA GLY A 233 -8.80 -4.28 -0.11
C GLY A 233 -7.88 -3.08 -0.29
N VAL A 234 -6.90 -3.23 -1.18
CA VAL A 234 -6.33 -2.10 -1.90
C VAL A 234 -7.03 -2.01 -3.25
N LEU A 235 -7.48 -0.82 -3.62
CA LEU A 235 -8.11 -0.54 -4.90
C LEU A 235 -7.30 0.49 -5.68
N SER A 236 -7.50 0.58 -6.99
CA SER A 236 -6.94 1.65 -7.82
C SER A 236 -7.95 2.19 -8.84
N CYS A 237 -7.91 3.47 -9.18
CA CYS A 237 -8.70 4.04 -10.29
C CYS A 237 -7.90 5.09 -11.07
N LEU A 238 -8.43 5.48 -12.24
CA LEU A 238 -7.91 6.63 -13.00
C LEU A 238 -8.31 7.95 -12.32
N GLU A 239 -7.73 9.06 -12.77
CA GLU A 239 -8.06 10.42 -12.32
C GLU A 239 -9.54 10.80 -12.41
N THR A 240 -10.25 10.19 -13.35
CA THR A 240 -11.69 10.40 -13.54
C THR A 240 -12.54 9.61 -12.54
N GLY A 241 -11.94 8.72 -11.74
CA GLY A 241 -12.65 7.69 -10.96
C GLY A 241 -13.17 6.53 -11.82
N GLU A 242 -12.79 6.46 -13.09
CA GLU A 242 -13.13 5.32 -13.94
C GLU A 242 -12.12 4.18 -13.77
N ASP A 243 -12.48 3.00 -14.30
CA ASP A 243 -11.65 1.80 -14.26
C ASP A 243 -11.18 1.46 -12.84
N LEU A 244 -12.09 1.54 -11.86
CA LEU A 244 -11.80 1.16 -10.49
C LEU A 244 -11.57 -0.37 -10.40
N ARG A 245 -10.41 -0.77 -9.91
CA ARG A 245 -9.92 -2.16 -9.82
C ARG A 245 -9.65 -2.54 -8.37
N ILE A 246 -9.79 -3.83 -8.07
CA ILE A 246 -9.32 -4.41 -6.80
C ILE A 246 -7.93 -4.96 -7.07
N GLU A 247 -6.93 -4.38 -6.42
CA GLU A 247 -5.54 -4.81 -6.53
C GLU A 247 -5.29 -6.02 -5.63
N SER A 248 -5.79 -5.97 -4.40
CA SER A 248 -5.60 -7.02 -3.41
C SER A 248 -6.74 -7.04 -2.41
N ARG A 249 -6.85 -8.16 -1.69
CA ARG A 249 -7.98 -8.53 -0.82
C ARG A 249 -7.51 -9.03 0.53
N GLY A 250 -8.47 -9.26 1.43
CA GLY A 250 -8.22 -9.95 2.69
C GLY A 250 -7.65 -9.08 3.79
N TYR A 251 -8.06 -7.82 3.83
CA TYR A 251 -7.69 -6.88 4.89
C TYR A 251 -8.81 -6.67 5.90
N ARG A 252 -8.44 -6.25 7.11
CA ARG A 252 -9.41 -5.85 8.15
C ARG A 252 -9.54 -4.33 8.19
N ASN A 253 -8.45 -3.63 8.45
CA ASN A 253 -8.32 -2.19 8.54
C ASN A 253 -6.94 -1.74 8.03
N PRO A 254 -6.70 -1.74 6.70
CA PRO A 254 -5.48 -1.22 6.14
C PRO A 254 -5.47 0.32 6.24
N TRP A 255 -4.75 0.87 7.22
CA TRP A 255 -4.82 2.31 7.52
C TRP A 255 -4.15 3.15 6.44
N ASP A 256 -2.97 2.76 5.97
CA ASP A 256 -2.25 3.58 5.01
C ASP A 256 -1.32 2.74 4.13
N ILE A 257 -0.95 3.31 2.97
CA ILE A 257 -0.13 2.69 1.93
C ILE A 257 0.82 3.74 1.30
N ALA A 258 2.03 3.31 0.95
CA ALA A 258 2.99 4.13 0.20
C ALA A 258 3.86 3.27 -0.72
N PHE A 259 4.57 3.87 -1.67
CA PHE A 259 5.48 3.18 -2.62
C PHE A 259 6.95 3.51 -2.38
N ASP A 260 7.83 2.54 -2.66
CA ASP A 260 9.26 2.78 -2.80
C ASP A 260 9.64 3.31 -4.20
N HIS A 261 10.94 3.57 -4.41
CA HIS A 261 11.48 4.03 -5.68
C HIS A 261 11.34 3.03 -6.85
N GLU A 262 11.06 1.76 -6.56
CA GLU A 262 10.84 0.70 -7.54
C GLU A 262 9.33 0.40 -7.71
N PHE A 263 8.44 1.30 -7.25
CA PHE A 263 6.99 1.15 -7.36
C PHE A 263 6.49 -0.16 -6.71
N ASN A 264 7.07 -0.55 -5.57
CA ASN A 264 6.51 -1.57 -4.68
C ASN A 264 5.87 -0.87 -3.49
N PHE A 265 4.65 -1.27 -3.12
CA PHE A 265 3.94 -0.62 -2.02
C PHE A 265 3.75 -1.51 -0.82
N LEU A 266 4.02 -0.93 0.34
CA LEU A 266 3.69 -1.51 1.63
C LEU A 266 2.52 -0.75 2.26
N GLY A 267 1.79 -1.46 3.11
CA GLY A 267 0.79 -0.87 3.97
C GLY A 267 0.76 -1.54 5.34
N THR A 268 0.07 -0.89 6.27
CA THR A 268 -0.23 -1.44 7.59
C THR A 268 -1.68 -1.89 7.66
N ASP A 269 -1.97 -3.00 8.33
CA ASP A 269 -3.34 -3.49 8.54
C ASP A 269 -3.57 -3.91 10.00
N ASN A 270 -4.53 -3.26 10.67
CA ASN A 270 -4.72 -3.41 12.11
C ASN A 270 -5.56 -4.64 12.48
N ASP A 271 -5.10 -5.36 13.50
CA ASP A 271 -5.75 -6.55 14.04
C ASP A 271 -6.53 -6.28 15.34
N GLN A 272 -7.20 -7.32 15.84
CA GLN A 272 -7.80 -7.36 17.17
C GLN A 272 -7.07 -8.23 18.20
N ASN A 273 -6.21 -9.18 17.78
CA ASN A 273 -5.77 -10.26 18.70
C ASN A 273 -4.32 -10.72 18.55
N GLN A 274 -3.90 -11.08 17.34
CA GLN A 274 -2.60 -11.67 16.98
C GLN A 274 -1.54 -10.65 16.56
N GLY A 275 -1.96 -9.41 16.28
CA GLY A 275 -1.08 -8.26 16.00
C GLY A 275 -1.20 -7.73 14.58
N ASP A 276 -0.88 -6.45 14.42
CA ASP A 276 -0.92 -5.69 13.19
C ASP A 276 0.06 -6.20 12.16
N ARG A 277 -0.30 -6.03 10.88
CA ARG A 277 0.42 -6.57 9.76
C ARG A 277 1.07 -5.47 8.96
N LEU A 278 2.26 -5.77 8.45
CA LEU A 278 2.87 -5.06 7.33
C LEU A 278 2.71 -5.94 6.09
N PHE A 279 2.06 -5.43 5.04
CA PHE A 279 1.78 -6.19 3.82
C PHE A 279 2.43 -5.54 2.60
N HIS A 280 2.81 -6.36 1.60
CA HIS A 280 3.28 -5.91 0.28
C HIS A 280 2.24 -6.24 -0.79
N SER A 281 1.39 -5.30 -1.14
CA SER A 281 0.24 -5.59 -2.02
C SER A 281 0.65 -5.73 -3.49
N PHE A 282 0.02 -6.68 -4.18
CA PHE A 282 0.17 -6.93 -5.62
C PHE A 282 -1.10 -7.57 -6.19
N TYR A 283 -1.24 -7.56 -7.52
CA TYR A 283 -2.48 -7.94 -8.19
C TYR A 283 -2.93 -9.37 -7.84
N GLY A 284 -4.16 -9.45 -7.34
CA GLY A 284 -4.86 -10.68 -6.99
C GLY A 284 -4.52 -11.23 -5.61
N ALA A 285 -3.57 -10.66 -4.87
CA ALA A 285 -3.20 -11.11 -3.52
C ALA A 285 -4.40 -11.14 -2.56
N HIS A 286 -4.44 -12.12 -1.66
CA HIS A 286 -5.46 -12.23 -0.62
C HIS A 286 -4.83 -12.55 0.74
N TYR A 287 -4.86 -11.60 1.68
CA TYR A 287 -4.22 -11.70 3.00
C TYR A 287 -5.10 -12.38 4.06
N GLY A 288 -5.96 -13.31 3.67
CA GLY A 288 -6.62 -14.21 4.61
C GLY A 288 -7.85 -13.68 5.37
N TRP A 289 -8.00 -12.37 5.66
CA TRP A 289 -9.21 -11.89 6.35
C TRP A 289 -10.45 -12.08 5.49
N GLY A 290 -11.50 -12.73 6.00
CA GLY A 290 -12.71 -12.99 5.21
C GLY A 290 -12.53 -14.00 4.06
N HIS A 291 -11.40 -14.70 4.00
CA HIS A 291 -11.11 -15.65 2.93
C HIS A 291 -12.11 -16.81 2.91
N ASN A 292 -12.65 -17.10 1.72
CA ASN A 292 -13.81 -17.98 1.54
C ASN A 292 -13.68 -19.41 2.07
N TRP A 293 -12.47 -20.00 2.00
CA TRP A 293 -12.25 -21.39 2.39
C TRP A 293 -11.05 -21.60 3.31
N SER A 294 -10.06 -20.69 3.35
CA SER A 294 -8.96 -20.77 4.31
C SER A 294 -8.43 -19.41 4.72
N ALA A 295 -8.89 -18.93 5.87
CA ALA A 295 -8.42 -17.69 6.49
C ALA A 295 -7.28 -17.98 7.47
N HIS A 296 -6.21 -17.18 7.40
CA HIS A 296 -5.10 -17.19 8.36
C HIS A 296 -4.51 -15.80 8.49
N TRP A 297 -4.57 -15.22 9.69
CA TRP A 297 -4.21 -13.81 9.88
C TRP A 297 -2.72 -13.54 9.68
N THR A 298 -1.86 -14.39 10.25
CA THR A 298 -0.40 -14.23 10.16
C THR A 298 0.16 -14.50 8.77
N CYS A 299 -0.62 -15.16 7.90
CA CYS A 299 -0.21 -15.64 6.57
C CYS A 299 1.08 -16.49 6.53
N ASP A 300 1.61 -16.91 7.68
CA ASP A 300 2.89 -17.63 7.79
C ASP A 300 2.79 -19.03 7.17
N ASN A 301 3.56 -19.25 6.10
CA ASN A 301 3.58 -20.49 5.30
C ASN A 301 2.18 -21.07 5.01
N HIS A 302 1.19 -20.20 4.80
CA HIS A 302 -0.21 -20.60 4.70
C HIS A 302 -0.73 -20.35 3.29
N LEU A 303 -0.74 -21.38 2.44
CA LEU A 303 -1.53 -21.29 1.21
C LEU A 303 -3.02 -21.40 1.59
N PRO A 304 -3.91 -20.55 1.05
CA PRO A 304 -3.80 -19.73 -0.17
C PRO A 304 -3.52 -18.23 0.07
N THR A 305 -2.73 -17.86 1.07
CA THR A 305 -2.34 -16.46 1.35
C THR A 305 -0.86 -16.21 1.01
N PRO A 306 -0.45 -15.00 0.60
CA PRO A 306 0.96 -14.65 0.43
C PRO A 306 1.61 -14.32 1.79
N GLU A 307 2.94 -14.33 1.86
CA GLU A 307 3.66 -13.98 3.10
C GLU A 307 3.62 -12.46 3.38
N LEU A 308 3.63 -12.08 4.67
CA LEU A 308 3.67 -10.69 5.12
C LEU A 308 5.05 -10.05 4.89
N ALA A 309 5.11 -8.72 4.79
CA ALA A 309 6.35 -7.98 4.53
C ALA A 309 7.22 -7.78 5.78
N GLY A 310 6.76 -8.20 6.95
CA GLY A 310 7.53 -8.14 8.18
C GLY A 310 6.81 -8.81 9.36
N PRO A 311 7.42 -8.82 10.54
CA PRO A 311 6.82 -9.38 11.75
C PRO A 311 5.55 -8.63 12.16
N LEU A 312 4.68 -9.33 12.91
CA LEU A 312 3.49 -8.74 13.50
C LEU A 312 3.84 -7.76 14.63
N VAL A 313 3.02 -6.74 14.83
CA VAL A 313 3.21 -5.72 15.89
C VAL A 313 1.99 -5.65 16.79
N GLY A 314 2.14 -5.64 18.12
CA GLY A 314 1.04 -5.48 19.06
C GLY A 314 0.48 -4.04 19.16
N GLY A 315 0.38 -3.35 18.02
CA GLY A 315 0.19 -1.91 17.90
C GLY A 315 -1.10 -1.49 17.21
N SER A 316 -1.12 -0.25 16.71
CA SER A 316 -2.13 0.26 15.77
C SER A 316 -1.46 1.13 14.71
N GLY A 317 -1.05 0.51 13.60
CA GLY A 317 -0.53 1.17 12.40
C GLY A 317 -1.40 2.35 11.93
N THR A 318 -0.82 3.55 11.79
CA THR A 318 -1.52 4.83 11.53
C THR A 318 -0.74 5.77 10.61
N GLY A 319 -0.29 5.26 9.47
CA GLY A 319 0.50 6.00 8.48
C GLY A 319 1.78 5.26 8.13
N ILE A 320 2.21 5.32 6.87
CA ILE A 320 3.44 4.70 6.37
C ILE A 320 4.02 5.48 5.18
N THR A 321 5.34 5.67 5.17
CA THR A 321 6.05 6.27 4.02
C THR A 321 7.35 5.53 3.72
N TYR A 322 7.75 5.53 2.45
CA TYR A 322 9.12 5.17 2.08
C TYR A 322 10.01 6.42 2.20
N PHE A 323 11.06 6.30 3.00
CA PHE A 323 11.91 7.42 3.38
C PHE A 323 13.33 7.25 2.83
N ASP A 324 13.71 8.14 1.91
CA ASP A 324 15.05 8.20 1.32
C ASP A 324 15.65 9.61 1.30
N SER A 325 15.25 10.44 2.25
CA SER A 325 15.64 11.85 2.25
C SER A 325 17.16 12.03 2.43
N PRO A 326 17.83 12.84 1.58
CA PRO A 326 19.24 13.16 1.74
C PRO A 326 19.50 14.04 2.97
N ALA A 327 18.47 14.61 3.59
CA ALA A 327 18.57 15.35 4.83
C ALA A 327 18.94 14.48 6.04
N PHE A 328 18.75 13.16 5.94
CA PHE A 328 19.03 12.18 6.99
C PHE A 328 20.32 11.41 6.69
N PRO A 329 20.95 10.76 7.69
CA PRO A 329 22.15 9.97 7.46
C PRO A 329 21.83 8.68 6.68
N PRO A 330 22.81 8.06 5.98
CA PRO A 330 22.58 6.88 5.12
C PRO A 330 21.93 5.67 5.80
N ALA A 331 21.97 5.57 7.14
CA ALA A 331 21.29 4.50 7.87
C ALA A 331 19.76 4.58 7.78
N PHE A 332 19.21 5.79 7.61
CA PHE A 332 17.77 6.09 7.52
C PHE A 332 17.35 6.40 6.09
N ARG A 333 18.12 5.93 5.11
CA ARG A 333 17.85 6.08 3.67
C ARG A 333 17.44 4.75 3.08
N GLY A 334 16.51 4.78 2.15
CA GLY A 334 15.83 3.64 1.59
C GLY A 334 15.14 2.75 2.64
N VAL A 335 14.50 3.36 3.65
CA VAL A 335 13.80 2.67 4.73
C VAL A 335 12.30 2.89 4.62
N TRP A 336 11.52 1.98 5.19
CA TRP A 336 10.10 2.24 5.45
C TRP A 336 9.95 2.80 6.86
N MET A 337 9.12 3.83 7.02
CA MET A 337 8.75 4.40 8.32
C MET A 337 7.24 4.31 8.51
N PHE A 338 6.77 3.89 9.68
CA PHE A 338 5.35 3.80 9.98
C PHE A 338 5.02 4.19 11.41
N ASN A 339 3.84 4.75 11.62
CA ASN A 339 3.34 5.14 12.93
C ASN A 339 2.63 3.98 13.64
N ASP A 340 2.78 3.92 14.96
CA ASP A 340 2.00 3.05 15.85
C ASP A 340 1.33 3.91 16.92
N TRP A 341 0.01 4.04 16.79
CA TRP A 341 -0.83 4.83 17.67
C TRP A 341 -0.87 4.31 19.10
N LEU A 342 -1.03 2.98 19.28
CA LEU A 342 -1.19 2.38 20.59
C LEU A 342 0.13 2.37 21.36
N GLN A 343 1.23 2.06 20.68
CA GLN A 343 2.55 2.10 21.31
C GLN A 343 3.14 3.51 21.41
N ARG A 344 2.52 4.51 20.76
CA ARG A 344 3.00 5.89 20.70
C ARG A 344 4.40 5.96 20.12
N ARG A 345 4.61 5.34 18.96
CA ARG A 345 5.92 5.19 18.32
C ARG A 345 5.87 5.48 16.83
N THR A 346 7.00 5.90 16.30
CA THR A 346 7.27 5.83 14.86
C THR A 346 8.40 4.86 14.65
N HIS A 347 8.10 3.78 13.94
CA HIS A 347 9.01 2.69 13.64
C HIS A 347 9.69 2.89 12.29
N PHE A 348 10.83 2.25 12.09
CA PHE A 348 11.46 2.13 10.77
C PHE A 348 12.14 0.79 10.56
N PHE A 349 12.33 0.40 9.30
CA PHE A 349 13.12 -0.77 8.92
C PHE A 349 13.67 -0.68 7.50
N LYS A 350 14.74 -1.45 7.25
CA LYS A 350 15.27 -1.65 5.90
C LYS A 350 14.56 -2.81 5.20
N PRO A 351 14.06 -2.61 3.97
CA PRO A 351 13.52 -3.69 3.17
C PRO A 351 14.64 -4.59 2.63
N GLN A 352 14.28 -5.83 2.33
CA GLN A 352 15.13 -6.83 1.71
C GLN A 352 14.28 -7.75 0.81
N TRP A 353 14.87 -8.18 -0.30
CA TRP A 353 14.30 -9.24 -1.13
C TRP A 353 14.83 -10.62 -0.71
N LYS A 354 13.92 -11.56 -0.43
CA LYS A 354 14.20 -12.99 -0.32
C LYS A 354 13.52 -13.69 -1.50
N GLY A 355 14.26 -13.86 -2.59
CA GLY A 355 13.65 -14.24 -3.86
C GLY A 355 12.67 -13.16 -4.34
N ALA A 356 11.40 -13.49 -4.56
CA ALA A 356 10.34 -12.54 -4.91
C ALA A 356 9.59 -11.96 -3.70
N HIS A 357 9.97 -12.32 -2.47
CA HIS A 357 9.36 -11.79 -1.26
C HIS A 357 10.05 -10.50 -0.80
N LEU A 358 9.31 -9.37 -0.81
CA LEU A 358 9.72 -8.13 -0.16
C LEU A 358 9.45 -8.25 1.34
N THR A 359 10.52 -8.24 2.14
CA THR A 359 10.45 -8.47 3.58
C THR A 359 11.52 -7.65 4.32
N THR A 360 11.77 -7.95 5.59
CA THR A 360 12.91 -7.44 6.36
C THR A 360 13.61 -8.59 7.08
N ALA A 361 14.94 -8.47 7.26
CA ALA A 361 15.69 -9.40 8.10
C ALA A 361 15.44 -9.17 9.61
N ALA A 362 14.85 -8.04 9.97
CA ALA A 362 14.61 -7.66 11.34
C ALA A 362 13.49 -8.51 11.95
N LYS A 363 13.68 -8.95 13.20
CA LYS A 363 12.64 -9.66 13.98
C LYS A 363 11.68 -8.71 14.69
N GLU A 364 12.12 -7.47 14.87
CA GLU A 364 11.38 -6.36 15.47
C GLU A 364 11.75 -5.10 14.68
N TYR A 365 10.89 -4.09 14.69
CA TYR A 365 11.14 -2.82 14.01
C TYR A 365 11.91 -1.86 14.91
N ASP A 366 12.89 -1.16 14.34
CA ASP A 366 13.60 -0.10 15.06
C ASP A 366 12.65 1.08 15.35
N VAL A 367 12.97 1.88 16.37
CA VAL A 367 12.15 3.02 16.81
C VAL A 367 12.90 4.32 16.52
N LEU A 368 12.30 5.19 15.70
CA LEU A 368 12.81 6.54 15.44
C LEU A 368 12.32 7.54 16.50
N VAL A 369 11.02 7.46 16.84
CA VAL A 369 10.37 8.34 17.81
C VAL A 369 9.63 7.50 18.83
N SER A 370 9.82 7.81 20.11
CA SER A 370 9.08 7.21 21.22
C SER A 370 8.33 8.29 21.99
N GLY A 371 7.05 8.09 22.29
CA GLY A 371 6.21 9.14 22.85
C GLY A 371 6.62 9.64 24.25
N GLY A 372 7.29 8.82 25.05
CA GLY A 372 7.73 9.19 26.40
C GLY A 372 6.58 9.77 27.25
N ASP A 373 6.85 10.92 27.86
CA ASP A 373 5.88 11.73 28.63
C ASP A 373 5.07 12.72 27.76
N SER A 374 5.41 12.83 26.47
CA SER A 374 4.69 13.69 25.51
C SER A 374 3.32 13.13 25.17
N LEU A 375 2.40 14.02 24.80
CA LEU A 375 1.18 13.63 24.11
C LEU A 375 1.48 13.38 22.62
N PHE A 376 1.94 12.16 22.36
CA PHE A 376 2.26 11.64 21.04
C PHE A 376 1.40 10.42 20.73
N LYS A 377 0.33 10.63 19.96
CA LYS A 377 -0.52 9.58 19.38
C LYS A 377 -0.54 9.80 17.87
N PRO A 378 0.42 9.19 17.15
CA PRO A 378 0.69 9.61 15.79
C PRO A 378 -0.40 9.15 14.82
N THR A 379 -0.99 10.03 14.02
CA THR A 379 -2.11 9.72 13.09
C THR A 379 -1.70 9.59 11.63
N ASP A 380 -0.60 10.24 11.26
CA ASP A 380 -0.10 10.32 9.88
C ASP A 380 1.37 10.78 9.87
N LEU A 381 2.11 10.52 8.78
CA LEU A 381 3.50 10.95 8.60
C LEU A 381 3.84 11.25 7.13
N GLU A 382 4.59 12.33 6.90
CA GLU A 382 4.91 12.80 5.54
C GLU A 382 6.33 13.37 5.47
N VAL A 383 6.93 13.31 4.27
CA VAL A 383 8.24 13.93 4.01
C VAL A 383 8.02 15.38 3.58
N GLY A 384 8.57 16.34 4.32
CA GLY A 384 8.47 17.76 3.98
C GLY A 384 9.46 18.20 2.91
N PRO A 385 9.25 19.37 2.28
CA PRO A 385 10.12 19.91 1.21
C PRO A 385 11.57 20.15 1.63
N ASN A 386 11.83 20.24 2.93
CA ASN A 386 13.16 20.39 3.50
C ASN A 386 13.85 19.03 3.80
N GLY A 387 13.20 17.93 3.46
CA GLY A 387 13.66 16.56 3.69
C GLY A 387 13.47 16.05 5.13
N SER A 388 12.82 16.82 6.01
CA SER A 388 12.46 16.37 7.35
C SER A 388 11.22 15.46 7.34
N LEU A 389 11.05 14.67 8.39
CA LEU A 389 9.83 13.88 8.61
C LEU A 389 8.84 14.69 9.45
N TYR A 390 7.63 14.87 8.94
CA TYR A 390 6.51 15.49 9.65
C TYR A 390 5.60 14.39 10.21
N ILE A 391 5.08 14.57 11.41
CA ILE A 391 4.20 13.59 12.07
C ILE A 391 3.04 14.33 12.73
N LEU A 392 1.82 13.91 12.44
CA LEU A 392 0.63 14.42 13.13
C LEU A 392 0.48 13.71 14.46
N GLY A 393 0.13 14.46 15.51
CA GLY A 393 -0.21 13.93 16.82
C GLY A 393 -1.63 14.27 17.22
N TRP A 394 -2.39 13.25 17.60
CA TRP A 394 -3.73 13.43 18.14
C TRP A 394 -3.74 13.91 19.60
N GLY A 395 -4.94 14.20 20.09
CA GLY A 395 -5.18 14.58 21.46
C GLY A 395 -5.36 13.44 22.46
N ARG A 396 -5.70 13.79 23.70
CA ARG A 396 -5.84 12.79 24.79
C ARG A 396 -7.07 11.93 24.56
N GLU A 397 -8.16 12.59 24.24
CA GLU A 397 -9.46 11.99 24.04
C GLU A 397 -9.57 11.32 22.67
N TYR A 398 -10.22 10.17 22.67
CA TYR A 398 -10.35 9.39 21.44
C TYR A 398 -11.28 10.06 20.42
N GLY A 399 -12.29 10.80 20.88
CA GLY A 399 -13.16 11.60 20.04
C GLY A 399 -13.22 13.07 20.46
N VAL A 400 -14.12 13.83 19.83
CA VAL A 400 -14.30 15.25 20.09
C VAL A 400 -14.74 15.57 21.54
N GLN A 401 -14.23 16.69 22.06
CA GLN A 401 -14.64 17.35 23.30
C GLN A 401 -15.06 18.78 23.00
N TRP A 402 -16.16 19.20 23.63
CA TRP A 402 -16.76 20.52 23.47
C TRP A 402 -16.73 21.29 24.79
N ASN A 403 -16.50 22.60 24.73
CA ASN A 403 -16.73 23.48 25.89
C ASN A 403 -18.21 23.93 25.96
N ASP A 404 -18.54 24.70 27.00
CA ASP A 404 -19.89 25.26 27.20
C ASP A 404 -20.38 26.16 26.05
N LYS A 405 -19.46 26.67 25.22
CA LYS A 405 -19.75 27.48 24.02
C LYS A 405 -19.90 26.64 22.75
N GLN A 406 -19.87 25.31 22.86
CA GLN A 406 -19.89 24.39 21.71
C GLN A 406 -18.69 24.57 20.77
N GLU A 407 -17.53 24.95 21.32
CA GLU A 407 -16.27 25.00 20.59
C GLU A 407 -15.44 23.75 20.89
N GLN A 408 -14.78 23.19 19.88
CA GLN A 408 -13.89 22.04 20.04
C GLN A 408 -12.68 22.45 20.87
N VAL A 409 -12.37 21.67 21.92
CA VAL A 409 -11.24 21.95 22.84
C VAL A 409 -10.12 20.92 22.79
N ASN A 410 -10.27 19.86 21.99
CA ASN A 410 -9.27 18.80 21.86
C ASN A 410 -7.89 19.33 21.48
N GLU A 411 -6.89 18.58 21.92
CA GLU A 411 -5.51 18.72 21.46
C GLU A 411 -5.30 18.21 20.01
N GLY A 412 -4.20 18.62 19.40
CA GLY A 412 -3.72 18.28 18.08
C GLY A 412 -2.37 18.96 17.84
N ARG A 413 -1.39 18.22 17.33
CA ARG A 413 -0.01 18.69 17.14
C ARG A 413 0.57 18.27 15.82
N VAL A 414 1.57 19.02 15.38
CA VAL A 414 2.43 18.67 14.25
C VAL A 414 3.86 18.70 14.76
N PHE A 415 4.53 17.56 14.61
CA PHE A 415 5.93 17.38 14.95
C PHE A 415 6.77 17.40 13.69
N GLU A 416 7.97 17.97 13.77
CA GLU A 416 9.01 17.81 12.77
C GLU A 416 10.21 17.10 13.39
N VAL A 417 10.64 15.99 12.77
CA VAL A 417 11.87 15.28 13.10
C VAL A 417 12.95 15.63 12.07
N ARG A 418 14.08 16.14 12.55
CA ARG A 418 15.23 16.51 11.71
C ARG A 418 16.52 15.91 12.23
N TRP A 419 17.42 15.56 11.32
CA TRP A 419 18.79 15.23 11.68
C TRP A 419 19.60 16.51 11.88
N ARG A 420 20.30 16.63 13.03
CA ARG A 420 21.05 17.85 13.39
C ARG A 420 22.20 18.17 12.44
N HIS A 421 22.68 17.18 11.70
CA HIS A 421 23.83 17.33 10.80
C HIS A 421 23.44 17.30 9.32
N ASN A 422 22.20 17.68 8.98
CA ASN A 422 21.70 17.75 7.61
C ASN A 422 22.69 18.48 6.67
N LYS A 423 23.30 17.72 5.75
CA LYS A 423 24.25 18.22 4.75
C LYS A 423 23.60 18.59 3.42
N ALA A 424 22.34 18.23 3.21
CA ALA A 424 21.60 18.43 1.96
C ALA A 424 20.70 19.68 1.99
N LYS A 425 20.73 20.47 3.07
CA LYS A 425 19.85 21.63 3.25
C LYS A 425 19.88 22.61 2.08
N GLU A 426 21.06 22.99 1.61
CA GLU A 426 21.21 23.94 0.49
C GLU A 426 20.72 23.36 -0.84
N GLU A 427 21.01 22.09 -1.10
CA GLU A 427 20.55 21.36 -2.29
C GLU A 427 19.01 21.26 -2.31
N LEU A 428 18.41 20.86 -1.19
CA LEU A 428 16.96 20.75 -1.05
C LEU A 428 16.26 22.10 -1.19
N LEU A 429 16.86 23.16 -0.63
CA LEU A 429 16.34 24.52 -0.82
C LEU A 429 16.40 24.96 -2.29
N ALA A 430 17.50 24.67 -2.99
CA ALA A 430 17.63 24.98 -4.42
C ALA A 430 16.61 24.19 -5.26
N LYS A 431 16.43 22.89 -4.97
CA LYS A 431 15.38 22.06 -5.58
C LYS A 431 14.00 22.67 -5.32
N HIS A 432 13.69 23.03 -4.09
CA HIS A 432 12.42 23.66 -3.73
C HIS A 432 12.16 24.98 -4.46
N GLN A 433 13.16 25.87 -4.57
CA GLN A 433 13.02 27.15 -5.29
C GLN A 433 12.72 26.97 -6.78
N ARG A 434 13.18 25.87 -7.39
CA ARG A 434 12.92 25.57 -8.79
C ARG A 434 11.43 25.36 -9.09
N TRP A 435 10.67 24.83 -8.12
CA TRP A 435 9.22 24.60 -8.21
C TRP A 435 8.37 25.87 -8.14
N GLN A 436 9.00 27.04 -8.01
CA GLN A 436 8.32 28.33 -8.18
C GLN A 436 8.17 28.72 -9.66
N LYS A 437 8.85 28.02 -10.58
CA LYS A 437 8.74 28.24 -12.02
C LYS A 437 7.65 27.35 -12.63
N PRO A 438 6.80 27.87 -13.52
CA PRO A 438 5.82 27.06 -14.25
C PRO A 438 6.47 25.88 -14.99
N LEU A 439 5.87 24.70 -14.93
CA LEU A 439 6.39 23.50 -15.61
C LEU A 439 6.40 23.66 -17.15
N SER A 440 5.58 24.55 -17.70
CA SER A 440 5.62 24.90 -19.12
C SER A 440 6.99 25.37 -19.58
N ASP A 441 7.74 26.01 -18.69
CA ASP A 441 9.03 26.65 -18.97
C ASP A 441 10.22 25.69 -18.78
N TRP A 442 9.97 24.49 -18.25
CA TRP A 442 11.00 23.47 -18.04
C TRP A 442 11.30 22.73 -19.35
N THR A 443 12.59 22.53 -19.62
CA THR A 443 13.06 21.63 -20.68
C THR A 443 12.73 20.18 -20.36
N THR A 444 12.73 19.31 -21.37
CA THR A 444 12.48 17.87 -21.18
C THR A 444 13.48 17.22 -20.22
N LYS A 445 14.76 17.61 -20.28
CA LYS A 445 15.80 17.15 -19.34
C LYS A 445 15.55 17.64 -17.91
N GLU A 446 15.07 18.88 -17.77
CA GLU A 446 14.64 19.40 -16.48
C GLU A 446 13.48 18.58 -15.91
N LEU A 447 12.47 18.23 -16.72
CA LEU A 447 11.37 17.38 -16.28
C LEU A 447 11.86 15.98 -15.84
N ILE A 448 12.76 15.35 -16.60
CA ILE A 448 13.40 14.07 -16.21
C ILE A 448 14.13 14.21 -14.86
N SER A 449 14.90 15.30 -14.68
CA SER A 449 15.55 15.60 -13.40
C SER A 449 14.55 15.78 -12.25
N GLY A 450 13.35 16.31 -12.52
CA GLY A 450 12.28 16.50 -11.53
C GLY A 450 11.66 15.19 -11.01
N LEU A 451 11.87 14.07 -11.70
CA LEU A 451 11.37 12.75 -11.28
C LEU A 451 12.05 12.23 -10.00
N ASP A 452 13.15 12.85 -9.57
CA ASP A 452 13.90 12.53 -8.34
C ASP A 452 13.52 13.42 -7.14
N ASP A 453 12.43 14.20 -7.24
CA ASP A 453 12.03 15.06 -6.13
C ASP A 453 11.54 14.23 -4.94
N ILE A 454 11.81 14.70 -3.72
CA ILE A 454 11.40 14.00 -2.49
C ILE A 454 9.89 14.02 -2.29
N LEU A 455 9.18 15.06 -2.78
CA LEU A 455 7.72 15.12 -2.67
C LEU A 455 7.06 14.34 -3.81
N ALA A 456 6.10 13.48 -3.45
CA ALA A 456 5.36 12.68 -4.44
C ALA A 456 4.62 13.56 -5.47
N VAL A 457 3.90 14.58 -5.00
CA VAL A 457 3.15 15.53 -5.85
C VAL A 457 4.03 16.20 -6.93
N ARG A 458 5.30 16.47 -6.61
CA ARG A 458 6.26 17.06 -7.54
C ARG A 458 6.70 16.07 -8.60
N ARG A 459 7.01 14.84 -8.22
CA ARG A 459 7.33 13.78 -9.19
C ARG A 459 6.17 13.52 -10.15
N ILE A 460 4.95 13.46 -9.62
CA ILE A 460 3.72 13.33 -10.40
C ILE A 460 3.61 14.49 -11.40
N ALA A 461 3.71 15.74 -10.93
CA ALA A 461 3.61 16.91 -11.80
C ALA A 461 4.69 16.95 -12.90
N ALA A 462 5.94 16.59 -12.57
CA ALA A 462 7.02 16.46 -13.57
C ALA A 462 6.73 15.37 -14.60
N GLN A 463 6.20 14.22 -14.17
CA GLN A 463 5.85 13.10 -15.05
C GLN A 463 4.70 13.47 -15.99
N GLU A 464 3.61 14.05 -15.48
CA GLU A 464 2.47 14.47 -16.29
C GLU A 464 2.89 15.53 -17.33
N ALA A 465 3.75 16.47 -16.95
CA ALA A 465 4.32 17.42 -17.90
C ALA A 465 5.23 16.75 -18.95
N LEU A 466 6.02 15.74 -18.55
CA LEU A 466 6.92 14.98 -19.45
C LEU A 466 6.13 14.13 -20.46
N ILE A 467 5.02 13.54 -20.04
CA ILE A 467 4.11 12.77 -20.89
C ILE A 467 3.57 13.63 -22.04
N LEU A 468 3.40 14.94 -21.84
CA LEU A 468 2.92 15.85 -22.88
C LEU A 468 4.02 16.36 -23.84
N ARG A 469 5.30 16.05 -23.61
CA ARG A 469 6.42 16.48 -24.45
C ARG A 469 6.60 15.59 -25.69
N LYS A 470 6.69 16.20 -26.87
CA LYS A 470 6.89 15.50 -28.16
C LYS A 470 8.24 14.80 -28.27
N ASP A 471 9.27 15.42 -27.73
CA ASP A 471 10.65 14.94 -27.64
C ASP A 471 10.88 14.04 -26.41
N GLY A 472 9.89 13.93 -25.51
CA GLY A 472 9.94 13.12 -24.29
C GLY A 472 10.44 11.69 -24.50
N PRO A 473 9.86 10.88 -25.41
CA PRO A 473 10.28 9.50 -25.62
C PRO A 473 11.76 9.37 -26.01
N SER A 474 12.23 10.25 -26.90
CA SER A 474 13.63 10.27 -27.35
C SER A 474 14.58 10.69 -26.23
N GLU A 475 14.27 11.73 -25.48
CA GLU A 475 15.11 12.20 -24.37
C GLU A 475 15.18 11.18 -23.22
N ILE A 476 14.07 10.50 -22.91
CA ILE A 476 14.05 9.42 -21.90
C ILE A 476 14.98 8.28 -22.32
N LEU A 477 14.89 7.83 -23.58
CA LEU A 477 15.71 6.72 -24.08
C LEU A 477 17.19 7.11 -24.20
N LEU A 478 17.49 8.37 -24.52
CA LEU A 478 18.85 8.90 -24.48
C LEU A 478 19.40 8.90 -23.04
N ALA A 479 18.59 9.25 -22.04
CA ALA A 479 19.00 9.21 -20.64
C ALA A 479 19.34 7.77 -20.15
N PHE A 480 18.76 6.74 -20.77
CA PHE A 480 19.14 5.34 -20.51
C PHE A 480 20.42 4.87 -21.24
N GLN A 481 20.89 5.62 -22.24
CA GLN A 481 22.02 5.23 -23.10
C GLN A 481 23.30 6.03 -22.81
N ASP A 482 23.23 7.07 -21.98
CA ASP A 482 24.38 7.92 -21.70
C ASP A 482 25.37 7.22 -20.75
N GLU A 483 26.15 6.29 -21.29
CA GLU A 483 27.25 5.61 -20.59
C GLU A 483 28.50 6.50 -20.44
N SER A 484 28.46 7.75 -20.93
CA SER A 484 29.65 8.59 -21.07
C SER A 484 29.96 9.46 -19.85
N ASP A 485 29.05 9.51 -18.88
CA ASP A 485 29.19 10.27 -17.64
C ASP A 485 28.67 9.46 -16.45
N GLU A 486 29.58 8.90 -15.64
CA GLU A 486 29.27 8.15 -14.40
C GLU A 486 28.47 8.98 -13.36
N SER A 487 28.33 10.30 -13.56
CA SER A 487 27.48 11.18 -12.75
C SER A 487 26.04 11.38 -13.27
N HIS A 488 25.71 10.78 -14.43
CA HIS A 488 24.41 10.89 -15.12
C HIS A 488 23.58 9.59 -15.14
N ASP A 489 23.99 8.53 -14.43
CA ASP A 489 23.13 7.37 -14.21
C ASP A 489 21.84 7.82 -13.50
N MET A 490 20.69 7.61 -14.16
CA MET A 490 19.39 7.88 -13.54
C MET A 490 19.27 7.12 -12.22
N SER A 491 18.76 7.81 -11.20
CA SER A 491 18.38 7.15 -9.96
C SER A 491 17.32 6.08 -10.23
N ILE A 492 17.19 5.09 -9.35
CA ILE A 492 16.13 4.07 -9.45
C ILE A 492 14.75 4.75 -9.56
N GLN A 493 14.54 5.83 -8.81
CA GLN A 493 13.30 6.61 -8.86
C GLN A 493 13.11 7.27 -10.22
N GLN A 494 14.10 8.00 -10.73
CA GLN A 494 14.03 8.63 -12.04
C GLN A 494 13.74 7.61 -13.14
N ALA A 495 14.45 6.49 -13.13
CA ALA A 495 14.29 5.43 -14.09
C ALA A 495 12.89 4.81 -14.06
N THR A 496 12.36 4.52 -12.87
CA THR A 496 10.99 4.01 -12.69
C THR A 496 9.98 4.98 -13.31
N TRP A 497 9.97 6.24 -12.89
CA TRP A 497 9.00 7.22 -13.36
C TRP A 497 9.17 7.54 -14.86
N ALA A 498 10.40 7.52 -15.38
CA ALA A 498 10.70 7.76 -16.79
C ALA A 498 10.20 6.62 -17.70
N ILE A 499 10.32 5.36 -17.28
CA ILE A 499 9.76 4.21 -18.03
C ILE A 499 8.23 4.33 -18.15
N TRP A 500 7.56 4.69 -17.06
CA TRP A 500 6.11 4.88 -17.10
C TRP A 500 5.71 6.13 -17.89
N ALA A 501 6.52 7.21 -17.85
CA ALA A 501 6.30 8.36 -18.72
C ALA A 501 6.44 7.98 -20.21
N LEU A 502 7.44 7.17 -20.55
CA LEU A 502 7.67 6.68 -21.92
C LEU A 502 6.45 5.91 -22.44
N ILE A 503 5.87 5.00 -21.66
CA ILE A 503 4.73 4.19 -22.14
C ILE A 503 3.42 4.98 -22.20
N ARG A 504 3.25 5.98 -21.33
CA ARG A 504 2.06 6.85 -21.28
C ARG A 504 2.13 8.02 -22.27
N ASN A 505 3.30 8.33 -22.82
CA ASN A 505 3.48 9.43 -23.76
C ASN A 505 2.81 9.14 -25.13
N PRO A 506 1.87 9.99 -25.59
CA PRO A 506 1.13 9.77 -26.84
C PRO A 506 1.98 9.90 -28.11
N TYR A 507 3.22 10.40 -28.00
CA TYR A 507 4.19 10.53 -29.09
C TYR A 507 5.16 9.35 -29.18
N THR A 508 5.06 8.35 -28.30
CA THR A 508 5.88 7.13 -28.36
C THR A 508 5.55 6.31 -29.61
N GLN A 509 6.57 6.10 -30.44
CA GLN A 509 6.50 5.38 -31.70
C GLN A 509 6.94 3.92 -31.53
N LYS A 510 6.63 3.10 -32.52
CA LYS A 510 6.94 1.66 -32.52
C LYS A 510 8.42 1.35 -32.29
N GLU A 511 9.32 2.12 -32.88
CA GLU A 511 10.77 1.93 -32.74
C GLU A 511 11.25 2.16 -31.30
N GLN A 512 10.68 3.16 -30.61
CA GLN A 512 10.94 3.40 -29.18
C GLN A 512 10.31 2.30 -28.32
N GLY A 513 9.17 1.76 -28.75
CA GLY A 513 8.58 0.55 -28.17
C GLY A 513 9.51 -0.66 -28.21
N HIS A 514 10.21 -0.91 -29.32
CA HIS A 514 11.22 -1.97 -29.41
C HIS A 514 12.43 -1.70 -28.49
N GLN A 515 12.80 -0.44 -28.28
CA GLN A 515 13.86 -0.09 -27.32
C GLN A 515 13.44 -0.40 -25.88
N LEU A 516 12.15 -0.21 -25.52
CA LEU A 516 11.62 -0.65 -24.23
C LEU A 516 11.69 -2.19 -24.08
N MET A 517 11.39 -2.96 -25.13
CA MET A 517 11.59 -4.42 -25.11
C MET A 517 13.05 -4.82 -24.88
N ASN A 518 13.99 -4.09 -25.48
CA ASN A 518 15.41 -4.29 -25.23
C ASN A 518 15.77 -4.05 -23.74
N LEU A 519 15.18 -3.03 -23.12
CA LEU A 519 15.32 -2.78 -21.68
C LEU A 519 14.75 -3.94 -20.84
N CYS A 520 13.62 -4.57 -21.23
CA CYS A 520 13.07 -5.76 -20.56
C CYS A 520 14.03 -6.94 -20.52
N LEU A 521 14.82 -7.14 -21.60
CA LEU A 521 15.72 -8.29 -21.73
C LEU A 521 17.12 -8.04 -21.16
N HIS A 522 17.63 -6.82 -21.31
CA HIS A 522 19.06 -6.54 -21.12
C HIS A 522 19.37 -5.48 -20.07
N GLY A 523 18.37 -4.74 -19.56
CA GLY A 523 18.57 -3.73 -18.52
C GLY A 523 18.99 -4.32 -17.17
N PRO A 524 19.43 -3.49 -16.21
CA PRO A 524 19.57 -3.93 -14.83
C PRO A 524 18.21 -4.34 -14.25
N ILE A 525 18.22 -5.13 -13.17
CA ILE A 525 17.03 -5.82 -12.66
C ILE A 525 15.81 -4.89 -12.44
N HIS A 526 16.01 -3.71 -11.85
CA HIS A 526 14.91 -2.77 -11.58
C HIS A 526 14.29 -2.24 -12.88
N ILE A 527 15.13 -1.94 -13.89
CA ILE A 527 14.67 -1.52 -15.23
C ILE A 527 13.88 -2.62 -15.91
N ARG A 528 14.38 -3.87 -15.88
CA ARG A 528 13.67 -5.02 -16.46
C ARG A 528 12.29 -5.20 -15.83
N ILE A 529 12.19 -5.09 -14.51
CA ILE A 529 10.94 -5.16 -13.76
C ILE A 529 9.98 -4.03 -14.18
N GLN A 530 10.43 -2.77 -14.15
CA GLN A 530 9.56 -1.64 -14.52
C GLN A 530 9.15 -1.69 -15.99
N ALA A 531 10.06 -2.05 -16.89
CA ALA A 531 9.76 -2.19 -18.30
C ALA A 531 8.73 -3.30 -18.56
N MET A 532 8.81 -4.44 -17.85
CA MET A 532 7.78 -5.49 -17.91
C MET A 532 6.42 -5.00 -17.37
N ARG A 533 6.40 -4.27 -16.25
CA ARG A 533 5.16 -3.70 -15.69
C ARG A 533 4.53 -2.66 -16.64
N ALA A 534 5.34 -1.80 -17.25
CA ALA A 534 4.90 -0.82 -18.23
C ALA A 534 4.37 -1.48 -19.51
N LEU A 535 5.09 -2.49 -20.03
CA LEU A 535 4.65 -3.26 -21.19
C LEU A 535 3.29 -3.93 -20.94
N ARG A 536 3.02 -4.40 -19.71
CA ARG A 536 1.74 -4.99 -19.32
C ARG A 536 0.58 -4.01 -19.51
N GLN A 537 0.71 -2.78 -18.99
CA GLN A 537 -0.34 -1.75 -19.11
C GLN A 537 -0.66 -1.42 -20.58
N HIS A 538 0.35 -1.48 -21.45
CA HIS A 538 0.19 -1.26 -22.88
C HIS A 538 -0.58 -2.39 -23.60
N THR A 539 -0.51 -3.62 -23.07
CA THR A 539 -1.22 -4.79 -23.62
C THR A 539 -2.65 -4.95 -23.09
N ASP A 540 -3.05 -4.18 -22.08
CA ASP A 540 -4.41 -4.18 -21.53
C ASP A 540 -5.35 -3.41 -22.47
N SER A 541 -6.39 -4.10 -22.95
CA SER A 541 -7.35 -3.57 -23.91
C SER A 541 -8.22 -2.44 -23.35
N ILE A 542 -8.30 -2.33 -22.02
CA ILE A 542 -9.12 -1.35 -21.28
C ILE A 542 -8.34 -0.05 -21.04
N THR A 543 -7.04 -0.12 -20.74
CA THR A 543 -6.18 1.05 -20.44
C THR A 543 -5.41 1.55 -21.64
N ASN A 544 -5.96 1.41 -22.85
CA ASN A 544 -5.25 1.62 -24.12
C ASN A 544 -4.88 3.12 -24.34
N ILE A 545 -3.88 3.58 -23.57
CA ILE A 545 -3.36 4.95 -23.49
C ILE A 545 -2.36 5.24 -24.63
N SER A 546 -1.96 4.23 -25.39
CA SER A 546 -0.93 4.36 -26.41
C SER A 546 -1.44 4.24 -27.85
N ASN A 547 -1.24 5.32 -28.60
CA ASN A 547 -1.49 5.50 -30.03
C ASN A 547 -0.62 4.63 -30.96
N GLY A 548 -0.53 3.31 -30.75
CA GLY A 548 0.30 2.49 -31.65
C GLY A 548 0.70 1.09 -31.22
N GLN A 549 -0.15 0.40 -30.44
CA GLN A 549 -0.12 -1.04 -30.13
C GLN A 549 1.21 -1.76 -30.43
N ILE A 550 2.04 -1.99 -29.41
CA ILE A 550 2.85 -3.19 -29.37
C ILE A 550 1.86 -4.34 -29.08
N PRO A 551 1.53 -5.21 -30.04
CA PRO A 551 0.66 -6.35 -29.77
C PRO A 551 1.36 -7.31 -28.81
N LEU A 552 0.61 -8.26 -28.22
CA LEU A 552 1.20 -9.53 -27.78
C LEU A 552 1.75 -10.27 -29.01
N ASP A 553 2.91 -9.83 -29.49
CA ASP A 553 3.61 -10.31 -30.67
C ASP A 553 4.68 -11.35 -30.29
N SER A 554 5.43 -11.83 -31.28
CA SER A 554 6.49 -12.83 -31.07
C SER A 554 7.47 -12.43 -29.97
N ASP A 555 7.79 -11.15 -29.89
CA ASP A 555 8.86 -10.61 -29.07
C ASP A 555 8.38 -10.51 -27.62
N THR A 556 7.13 -10.07 -27.41
CA THR A 556 6.50 -10.09 -26.08
C THR A 556 6.38 -11.52 -25.53
N LEU A 557 6.06 -12.50 -26.39
CA LEU A 557 6.02 -13.91 -25.98
C LEU A 557 7.41 -14.45 -25.61
N GLU A 558 8.46 -14.04 -26.30
CA GLU A 558 9.84 -14.39 -25.98
C GLU A 558 10.29 -13.80 -24.64
N ILE A 559 9.91 -12.55 -24.36
CA ILE A 559 10.16 -11.90 -23.05
C ILE A 559 9.50 -12.71 -21.93
N LEU A 560 8.24 -13.10 -22.08
CA LEU A 560 7.51 -13.87 -21.06
C LEU A 560 8.11 -15.28 -20.88
N GLU A 561 8.45 -15.97 -21.96
CA GLU A 561 9.09 -17.29 -21.93
C GLU A 561 10.46 -17.24 -21.22
N THR A 562 11.26 -16.22 -21.55
CA THR A 562 12.56 -15.96 -20.90
C THR A 562 12.37 -15.64 -19.42
N ALA A 563 11.42 -14.75 -19.09
CA ALA A 563 11.19 -14.32 -17.73
C ALA A 563 10.66 -15.45 -16.83
N LEU A 564 9.81 -16.35 -17.33
CA LEU A 564 9.31 -17.53 -16.59
C LEU A 564 10.42 -18.50 -16.17
N SER A 565 11.55 -18.52 -16.90
CA SER A 565 12.70 -19.39 -16.63
C SER A 565 13.92 -18.64 -16.05
N ASP A 566 13.77 -17.33 -15.76
CA ASP A 566 14.87 -16.50 -15.25
C ASP A 566 15.31 -16.98 -13.85
N LYS A 567 16.62 -16.89 -13.59
CA LYS A 567 17.20 -17.24 -12.29
C LYS A 567 16.71 -16.31 -11.18
N ASN A 568 16.41 -15.05 -11.52
CA ASN A 568 15.89 -14.08 -10.58
C ASN A 568 14.38 -14.27 -10.36
N ALA A 569 13.99 -14.63 -9.13
CA ALA A 569 12.60 -14.86 -8.78
C ALA A 569 11.70 -13.64 -9.01
N ARG A 570 12.22 -12.40 -8.86
CA ARG A 570 11.43 -11.19 -9.09
C ARG A 570 10.96 -11.06 -10.55
N LEU A 571 11.78 -11.51 -11.52
CA LEU A 571 11.37 -11.52 -12.93
C LEU A 571 10.36 -12.62 -13.23
N ARG A 572 10.52 -13.80 -12.62
CA ARG A 572 9.49 -14.86 -12.71
C ARG A 572 8.16 -14.38 -12.13
N PHE A 573 8.20 -13.70 -10.98
CA PHE A 573 7.02 -13.09 -10.36
C PHE A 573 6.34 -12.08 -11.28
N GLU A 574 7.08 -11.15 -11.88
CA GLU A 574 6.52 -10.19 -12.84
C GLU A 574 5.94 -10.89 -14.08
N ALA A 575 6.54 -11.98 -14.55
CA ALA A 575 5.98 -12.77 -15.65
C ALA A 575 4.62 -13.38 -15.26
N TYR A 576 4.49 -13.95 -14.06
CA TYR A 576 3.20 -14.46 -13.58
C TYR A 576 2.16 -13.34 -13.40
N GLN A 577 2.56 -12.17 -12.88
CA GLN A 577 1.68 -10.99 -12.74
C GLN A 577 1.24 -10.46 -14.10
N PHE A 578 2.13 -10.45 -15.09
CA PHE A 578 1.83 -10.10 -16.48
C PHE A 578 0.80 -11.06 -17.06
N ILE A 579 1.08 -12.37 -17.03
CA ILE A 579 0.22 -13.38 -17.63
C ILE A 579 -1.14 -13.44 -16.92
N THR A 580 -1.22 -13.17 -15.61
CA THR A 580 -2.51 -13.17 -14.90
C THR A 580 -3.44 -12.06 -15.40
N GLN A 581 -2.92 -10.95 -15.90
CA GLN A 581 -3.69 -9.76 -16.25
C GLN A 581 -4.02 -9.61 -17.75
N ILE A 582 -3.46 -10.45 -18.63
CA ILE A 582 -3.86 -10.46 -20.04
C ILE A 582 -5.25 -11.11 -20.22
N ASP A 583 -5.99 -10.72 -21.25
CA ASP A 583 -7.33 -11.24 -21.53
C ASP A 583 -7.35 -12.72 -21.93
N HIS A 584 -6.36 -13.14 -22.72
CA HIS A 584 -6.28 -14.48 -23.29
C HIS A 584 -4.86 -15.02 -23.22
N LEU A 585 -4.67 -16.19 -22.61
CA LEU A 585 -3.38 -16.88 -22.55
C LEU A 585 -2.99 -17.47 -23.91
N PRO A 586 -1.90 -17.02 -24.55
CA PRO A 586 -1.50 -17.54 -25.86
C PRO A 586 -1.06 -19.01 -25.79
N PRO A 587 -1.43 -19.86 -26.79
CA PRO A 587 -1.05 -21.28 -26.85
C PRO A 587 0.43 -21.56 -26.57
N LYS A 588 1.33 -20.71 -27.07
CA LYS A 588 2.79 -20.82 -26.93
C LYS A 588 3.27 -20.70 -25.47
N ILE A 589 2.54 -19.98 -24.61
CA ILE A 589 2.95 -19.75 -23.21
C ILE A 589 2.54 -20.90 -22.29
N HIS A 590 1.57 -21.74 -22.67
CA HIS A 590 1.14 -22.84 -21.80
C HIS A 590 2.26 -23.83 -21.43
N PRO A 591 3.07 -24.36 -22.36
CA PRO A 591 4.18 -25.25 -22.00
C PRO A 591 5.22 -24.62 -21.06
N PRO A 592 5.82 -23.43 -21.34
CA PRO A 592 6.80 -22.84 -20.42
C PRO A 592 6.19 -22.45 -19.08
N LEU A 593 4.91 -22.04 -19.03
CA LEU A 593 4.20 -21.78 -17.77
C LEU A 593 4.11 -23.03 -16.88
N LEU A 594 3.69 -24.16 -17.46
CA LEU A 594 3.55 -25.41 -16.70
C LEU A 594 4.91 -25.94 -16.26
N GLU A 595 5.95 -25.79 -17.09
CA GLU A 595 7.31 -26.20 -16.70
C GLU A 595 7.86 -25.33 -15.57
N ALA A 596 7.67 -24.01 -15.64
CA ALA A 596 8.06 -23.09 -14.57
C ALA A 596 7.37 -23.45 -13.24
N LEU A 597 6.07 -23.77 -13.26
CA LEU A 597 5.31 -24.17 -12.06
C LEU A 597 5.77 -25.49 -11.43
N LYS A 598 6.24 -26.47 -12.22
CA LYS A 598 6.76 -27.74 -11.67
C LYS A 598 7.97 -27.53 -10.79
N VAL A 599 8.88 -26.66 -11.24
CA VAL A 599 10.19 -26.42 -10.62
C VAL A 599 10.23 -25.19 -9.72
N GLU A 600 9.12 -24.46 -9.57
CA GLU A 600 9.09 -23.24 -8.78
C GLU A 600 9.23 -23.54 -7.29
N THR A 601 10.24 -22.91 -6.68
CA THR A 601 10.60 -23.09 -5.27
C THR A 601 10.38 -21.82 -4.46
N ASP A 602 10.30 -20.66 -5.12
CA ASP A 602 9.97 -19.40 -4.46
C ASP A 602 8.46 -19.37 -4.13
N TYR A 603 8.14 -19.08 -2.87
CA TYR A 603 6.77 -19.11 -2.38
C TYR A 603 5.87 -18.08 -3.09
N ILE A 604 6.37 -16.86 -3.27
CA ILE A 604 5.61 -15.74 -3.85
C ILE A 604 5.45 -15.96 -5.36
N CYS A 605 6.47 -16.48 -6.04
CA CYS A 605 6.33 -16.91 -7.43
C CYS A 605 5.30 -18.03 -7.59
N PHE A 606 5.35 -19.07 -6.76
CA PHE A 606 4.38 -20.16 -6.83
C PHE A 606 2.96 -19.65 -6.55
N TYR A 607 2.80 -18.74 -5.58
CA TYR A 607 1.56 -18.05 -5.28
C TYR A 607 1.00 -17.33 -6.52
N ALA A 608 1.81 -16.50 -7.17
CA ALA A 608 1.41 -15.80 -8.39
C ALA A 608 1.13 -16.79 -9.56
N GLY A 609 1.88 -17.88 -9.65
CA GLY A 609 1.76 -18.86 -10.71
C GLY A 609 0.43 -19.63 -10.68
N TRP A 610 -0.08 -20.02 -9.50
CA TRP A 610 -1.39 -20.67 -9.44
C TRP A 610 -2.55 -19.70 -9.73
N HIS A 611 -2.36 -18.39 -9.55
CA HIS A 611 -3.32 -17.38 -10.01
C HIS A 611 -3.44 -17.34 -11.54
N VAL A 612 -2.35 -17.61 -12.27
CA VAL A 612 -2.42 -17.77 -13.72
C VAL A 612 -3.36 -18.93 -14.09
N LEU A 613 -3.27 -20.07 -13.39
CA LEU A 613 -4.17 -21.20 -13.62
C LEU A 613 -5.63 -20.83 -13.25
N LYS A 614 -5.83 -20.13 -12.13
CA LYS A 614 -7.15 -19.64 -11.70
C LYS A 614 -7.81 -18.82 -12.80
N GLN A 615 -7.07 -17.87 -13.39
CA GLN A 615 -7.58 -16.98 -14.42
C GLN A 615 -7.83 -17.70 -15.75
N HIS A 616 -6.87 -18.52 -16.21
CA HIS A 616 -6.84 -18.93 -17.63
C HIS A 616 -7.24 -20.37 -17.91
N TYR A 617 -7.24 -21.26 -16.91
CA TYR A 617 -7.49 -22.69 -17.15
C TYR A 617 -8.96 -23.03 -16.95
N SER A 618 -9.55 -23.78 -17.88
CA SER A 618 -10.93 -24.27 -17.73
C SER A 618 -11.04 -25.31 -16.61
N SER A 619 -12.25 -25.53 -16.10
CA SER A 619 -12.53 -26.55 -15.07
C SER A 619 -12.03 -27.94 -15.50
N THR A 620 -12.20 -28.30 -16.77
CA THR A 620 -11.70 -29.56 -17.35
C THR A 620 -10.18 -29.65 -17.27
N ARG A 621 -9.48 -28.56 -17.60
CA ARG A 621 -8.01 -28.54 -17.59
C ARG A 621 -7.46 -28.55 -16.17
N LEU A 622 -8.09 -27.85 -15.23
CA LEU A 622 -7.74 -27.92 -13.81
C LEU A 622 -7.91 -29.34 -13.27
N LYS A 623 -9.04 -30.01 -13.57
CA LYS A 623 -9.26 -31.41 -13.17
C LYS A 623 -8.24 -32.38 -13.79
N ALA A 624 -7.82 -32.15 -15.04
CA ALA A 624 -6.75 -32.93 -15.66
C ALA A 624 -5.40 -32.73 -14.96
N LEU A 625 -5.08 -31.52 -14.50
CA LEU A 625 -3.86 -31.26 -13.72
C LEU A 625 -3.91 -31.89 -12.32
N LEU A 626 -5.09 -31.97 -11.68
CA LEU A 626 -5.26 -32.68 -10.40
C LEU A 626 -4.96 -34.18 -10.50
N LEU A 627 -5.11 -34.76 -11.70
CA LEU A 627 -4.79 -36.15 -11.99
C LEU A 627 -3.37 -36.35 -12.55
N ASN A 628 -2.54 -35.31 -12.58
CA ASN A 628 -1.17 -35.38 -13.06
C ASN A 628 -0.25 -36.06 -12.02
N ASP A 629 0.88 -36.60 -12.48
CA ASP A 629 1.87 -37.25 -11.60
C ASP A 629 2.78 -36.24 -10.87
N ASP A 630 2.74 -34.95 -11.25
CA ASP A 630 3.53 -33.88 -10.64
C ASP A 630 2.78 -33.16 -9.51
N SER A 631 3.31 -33.28 -8.29
CA SER A 631 2.65 -32.73 -7.09
C SER A 631 2.57 -31.20 -7.04
N SER A 632 3.49 -30.48 -7.70
CA SER A 632 3.47 -29.01 -7.77
C SER A 632 2.33 -28.54 -8.68
N LEU A 633 2.13 -29.22 -9.81
CA LEU A 633 0.99 -28.96 -10.70
C LEU A 633 -0.35 -29.33 -10.06
N GLN A 634 -0.39 -30.45 -9.33
CA GLN A 634 -1.58 -30.83 -8.56
C GLN A 634 -1.91 -29.77 -7.49
N LEU A 635 -0.91 -29.24 -6.78
CA LEU A 635 -1.11 -28.19 -5.77
C LEU A 635 -1.62 -26.89 -6.40
N ALA A 636 -0.99 -26.43 -7.48
CA ALA A 636 -1.43 -25.21 -8.16
C ALA A 636 -2.87 -25.35 -8.70
N ALA A 637 -3.21 -26.51 -9.26
CA ALA A 637 -4.56 -26.80 -9.74
C ALA A 637 -5.59 -26.91 -8.60
N LEU A 638 -5.21 -27.48 -7.45
CA LEU A 638 -6.05 -27.56 -6.26
C LEU A 638 -6.41 -26.17 -5.75
N LEU A 639 -5.42 -25.28 -5.61
CA LEU A 639 -5.64 -23.90 -5.16
C LEU A 639 -6.54 -23.15 -6.14
N ALA A 640 -6.25 -23.21 -7.45
CA ALA A 640 -7.04 -22.57 -8.48
C ALA A 640 -8.50 -23.07 -8.51
N ALA A 641 -8.70 -24.39 -8.40
CA ALA A 641 -10.03 -25.00 -8.39
C ALA A 641 -10.79 -24.71 -7.09
N ALA A 642 -10.12 -24.71 -5.94
CA ALA A 642 -10.71 -24.35 -4.65
C ALA A 642 -11.19 -22.90 -4.65
N GLU A 643 -10.37 -21.97 -5.16
CA GLU A 643 -10.70 -20.55 -5.23
C GLU A 643 -11.89 -20.27 -6.15
N ARG A 644 -11.97 -21.00 -7.26
CA ARG A 644 -13.11 -20.98 -8.20
C ARG A 644 -14.34 -21.75 -7.73
N ARG A 645 -14.28 -22.38 -6.55
CA ARG A 645 -15.35 -23.22 -5.98
C ARG A 645 -15.77 -24.36 -6.91
N GLU A 646 -14.81 -24.91 -7.65
CA GLU A 646 -15.03 -26.06 -8.53
C GLU A 646 -15.41 -27.32 -7.73
N THR A 647 -16.20 -28.20 -8.34
CA THR A 647 -16.53 -29.50 -7.72
C THR A 647 -15.39 -30.48 -7.94
N ILE A 648 -14.54 -30.65 -6.93
CA ILE A 648 -13.34 -31.52 -6.95
C ILE A 648 -13.27 -32.49 -5.77
N THR A 649 -14.32 -32.60 -4.95
CA THR A 649 -14.30 -33.38 -3.70
C THR A 649 -14.02 -34.85 -3.92
N GLU A 650 -14.46 -35.42 -5.04
CA GLU A 650 -14.19 -36.80 -5.40
C GLU A 650 -12.70 -37.10 -5.62
N LEU A 651 -11.89 -36.08 -5.93
CA LEU A 651 -10.45 -36.23 -6.19
C LEU A 651 -9.60 -36.08 -4.92
N ILE A 652 -10.13 -35.43 -3.88
CA ILE A 652 -9.39 -35.09 -2.66
C ILE A 652 -8.85 -36.32 -1.91
N PRO A 653 -9.59 -37.44 -1.74
CA PRO A 653 -9.07 -38.60 -1.02
C PRO A 653 -7.80 -39.18 -1.62
N GLN A 654 -7.65 -39.14 -2.96
CA GLN A 654 -6.43 -39.58 -3.64
C GLN A 654 -5.28 -38.59 -3.44
N ILE A 655 -5.56 -37.28 -3.52
CA ILE A 655 -4.56 -36.22 -3.37
C ILE A 655 -3.96 -36.20 -1.95
N ILE A 656 -4.77 -36.49 -0.93
CA ILE A 656 -4.31 -36.59 0.48
C ILE A 656 -3.29 -37.72 0.66
N GLN A 657 -3.22 -38.70 -0.24
CA GLN A 657 -2.22 -39.78 -0.20
C GLN A 657 -0.91 -39.43 -0.92
N SER A 658 -0.76 -38.22 -1.47
CA SER A 658 0.47 -37.79 -2.16
C SER A 658 1.68 -37.83 -1.23
N ASP A 659 2.89 -38.10 -1.72
CA ASP A 659 4.12 -37.99 -0.91
C ASP A 659 4.54 -36.53 -0.64
N SER A 660 3.95 -35.56 -1.36
CA SER A 660 4.19 -34.13 -1.13
C SER A 660 3.42 -33.60 0.08
N GLU A 661 4.15 -33.26 1.14
CA GLU A 661 3.57 -32.70 2.37
C GLU A 661 2.75 -31.43 2.10
N ARG A 662 3.27 -30.51 1.28
CA ARG A 662 2.59 -29.25 0.95
C ARG A 662 1.25 -29.50 0.25
N LEU A 663 1.20 -30.48 -0.66
CA LEU A 663 -0.03 -30.88 -1.35
C LEU A 663 -1.02 -31.55 -0.39
N ARG A 664 -0.56 -32.54 0.39
CA ARG A 664 -1.41 -33.23 1.38
C ARG A 664 -2.03 -32.25 2.37
N ASN A 665 -1.23 -31.37 2.96
CA ASN A 665 -1.69 -30.43 3.99
C ASN A 665 -2.73 -29.44 3.41
N THR A 666 -2.49 -28.93 2.20
CA THR A 666 -3.45 -28.04 1.51
C THR A 666 -4.75 -28.77 1.18
N ALA A 667 -4.67 -30.02 0.70
CA ALA A 667 -5.86 -30.83 0.41
C ALA A 667 -6.67 -31.17 1.66
N ALA A 668 -6.01 -31.48 2.77
CA ALA A 668 -6.63 -31.72 4.06
C ALA A 668 -7.32 -30.46 4.61
N LEU A 669 -6.67 -29.29 4.47
CA LEU A 669 -7.24 -27.99 4.84
C LEU A 669 -8.52 -27.69 4.06
N TYR A 670 -8.48 -27.86 2.74
CA TYR A 670 -9.65 -27.71 1.87
C TYR A 670 -10.79 -28.68 2.25
N ALA A 671 -10.47 -29.96 2.48
CA ALA A 671 -11.45 -30.98 2.86
C ALA A 671 -12.18 -30.64 4.17
N THR A 672 -11.40 -30.26 5.19
CA THR A 672 -11.89 -29.91 6.53
C THR A 672 -12.91 -28.77 6.43
N ARG A 673 -12.54 -27.69 5.74
CA ARG A 673 -13.37 -26.49 5.60
C ARG A 673 -14.64 -26.73 4.80
N LYS A 674 -14.58 -27.51 3.72
CA LYS A 674 -15.77 -27.87 2.93
C LYS A 674 -16.75 -28.74 3.72
N SER A 675 -16.27 -29.57 4.65
CA SER A 675 -17.11 -30.42 5.49
C SER A 675 -17.86 -29.66 6.60
N GLY A 676 -17.55 -28.36 6.81
CA GLY A 676 -18.17 -27.51 7.82
C GLY A 676 -17.73 -27.80 9.26
N ASN A 677 -16.86 -28.79 9.48
CA ASN A 677 -16.36 -29.16 10.80
C ASN A 677 -14.85 -29.04 10.83
N SER A 678 -14.30 -28.37 11.84
CA SER A 678 -12.94 -28.70 12.28
C SER A 678 -12.94 -30.17 12.70
N MET A 679 -12.02 -30.99 12.18
CA MET A 679 -11.92 -32.40 12.61
C MET A 679 -11.69 -32.52 14.12
N PHE A 680 -11.12 -31.46 14.70
CA PHE A 680 -10.88 -31.27 16.11
C PHE A 680 -11.17 -29.83 16.51
N TYR A 681 -11.77 -29.65 17.68
CA TYR A 681 -12.00 -28.38 18.35
C TYR A 681 -11.13 -28.32 19.58
N ILE A 682 -10.34 -27.26 19.69
CA ILE A 682 -9.56 -27.00 20.89
C ILE A 682 -10.40 -26.11 21.78
N ASN A 683 -10.86 -26.63 22.92
CA ASN A 683 -11.60 -25.82 23.87
C ASN A 683 -10.61 -24.96 24.67
N ASN A 684 -10.46 -23.70 24.27
CA ASN A 684 -9.69 -22.71 25.02
C ASN A 684 -10.59 -21.49 25.32
N PRO A 685 -10.83 -21.15 26.60
CA PRO A 685 -11.43 -19.86 26.94
C PRO A 685 -10.35 -18.79 26.79
N GLY A 686 -10.25 -18.10 25.64
CA GLY A 686 -9.17 -17.12 25.41
C GLY A 686 -8.95 -16.13 26.57
N GLY A 687 -7.68 -15.76 26.82
CA GLY A 687 -7.26 -14.85 27.90
C GLY A 687 -5.73 -14.84 28.09
N GLU A 688 -5.23 -13.97 28.98
CA GLU A 688 -3.83 -14.00 29.45
C GLU A 688 -3.67 -15.03 30.57
N PHE A 689 -2.65 -15.89 30.47
CA PHE A 689 -2.39 -16.94 31.46
C PHE A 689 -0.96 -16.82 31.98
N THR A 690 -0.81 -16.82 33.30
CA THR A 690 0.48 -16.82 33.98
C THR A 690 0.95 -18.21 34.40
N ASP A 691 0.11 -19.24 34.19
CA ASP A 691 0.29 -20.62 34.64
C ASP A 691 -0.09 -21.64 33.55
N THR A 692 0.26 -22.92 33.77
CA THR A 692 -0.06 -24.02 32.85
C THR A 692 -1.57 -24.24 32.70
N ILE A 693 -2.06 -24.19 31.46
CA ILE A 693 -3.45 -24.49 31.13
C ILE A 693 -3.63 -25.92 30.62
N SER A 694 -4.76 -26.55 30.98
CA SER A 694 -5.18 -27.83 30.40
C SER A 694 -6.06 -27.59 29.19
N VAL A 695 -5.58 -28.04 28.03
CA VAL A 695 -6.28 -27.89 26.75
C VAL A 695 -7.01 -29.19 26.41
N SER A 696 -8.29 -29.08 26.04
CA SER A 696 -9.11 -30.24 25.62
C SER A 696 -9.31 -30.23 24.11
N LEU A 697 -9.02 -31.36 23.47
CA LEU A 697 -9.24 -31.58 22.04
C LEU A 697 -10.53 -32.40 21.85
N LEU A 698 -11.55 -31.81 21.24
CA LEU A 698 -12.87 -32.41 21.00
C LEU A 698 -12.99 -32.78 19.52
N SER A 699 -13.20 -34.05 19.18
CA SER A 699 -13.46 -34.46 17.79
C SER A 699 -14.95 -34.58 17.52
N TYR A 700 -15.40 -34.12 16.34
CA TYR A 700 -16.78 -34.27 15.88
C TYR A 700 -17.00 -35.49 14.97
N LEU A 701 -16.03 -36.41 14.91
CA LEU A 701 -16.17 -37.67 14.19
C LEU A 701 -17.12 -38.61 14.97
N LYS A 702 -17.93 -39.41 14.26
CA LYS A 702 -18.72 -40.52 14.85
C LYS A 702 -17.79 -41.46 15.65
N PRO A 703 -18.29 -42.27 16.61
CA PRO A 703 -17.44 -43.15 17.42
C PRO A 703 -16.55 -44.01 16.53
N SER A 704 -15.27 -43.65 16.48
CA SER A 704 -14.23 -44.24 15.63
C SER A 704 -12.95 -44.28 16.46
N GLN A 705 -12.12 -45.31 16.28
CA GLN A 705 -10.81 -45.34 16.92
C GLN A 705 -9.84 -44.49 16.08
N ILE A 706 -9.19 -43.53 16.74
CA ILE A 706 -8.16 -42.66 16.15
C ILE A 706 -6.81 -43.29 16.47
N TYR A 707 -5.98 -43.48 15.45
CA TYR A 707 -4.60 -43.93 15.60
C TYR A 707 -3.70 -42.86 14.99
N TYR A 708 -2.72 -42.40 15.76
CA TYR A 708 -1.65 -41.52 15.29
C TYR A 708 -0.34 -41.98 15.91
N THR A 709 0.78 -41.65 15.27
CA THR A 709 2.11 -41.89 15.83
C THR A 709 2.87 -40.58 16.00
N LEU A 710 3.67 -40.48 17.07
CA LEU A 710 4.45 -39.28 17.38
C LEU A 710 5.62 -39.04 16.40
N ASP A 711 5.96 -40.06 15.61
CA ASP A 711 6.98 -39.99 14.56
C ASP A 711 6.40 -39.73 13.16
N GLY A 712 5.07 -39.53 13.06
CA GLY A 712 4.39 -39.24 11.80
C GLY A 712 4.23 -40.43 10.85
N THR A 713 4.59 -41.65 11.27
CA THR A 713 4.41 -42.86 10.45
C THR A 713 2.94 -43.27 10.23
N ASN A 714 2.02 -42.90 11.13
CA ASN A 714 0.58 -42.88 10.87
C ASN A 714 0.00 -41.54 11.33
N PRO A 715 -0.53 -40.71 10.41
CA PRO A 715 -1.09 -39.41 10.74
C PRO A 715 -2.39 -39.51 11.56
#